data_AF-A0A4W5JDT9-F1
#
_entry.id   AF-A0A4W5JDT9-F1
#
_cell.length_a   1.000
_cell.length_b   1.000
_cell.length_c   1.000
_cell.angle_alpha   90.00
_cell.angle_beta   90.00
_cell.angle_gamma   90.00
#
_symmetry.space_group_name_H-M   'P 1'
#
loop_
_entity.id
_entity.type
_entity.pdbx_description
1 polymer ?
#
loop_
_entity_poly.entity_id
_entity_poly.type
_entity_poly.pdbx_seq_one_letter_code
_entity_poly.pdbx_strand_id
1 'polypeptide(L)'
;MGNQAGRLEESESGVQSGSKKSGIPAPREIPPTMTRDRVSLRDQQRASTTKKMVPSASTSSLATLAAKHQRGSTTTKHRVDAEGSERGFLECQVKELLAEAKAKEFEISKLRIELQRCRGKASSSSSPSPHNTPSTPPEGDPDQGQGLSQQATDAQALVGELREKNGKFQRELAALREENQVLKEKLLSLETLPASPLSNNTTTTTSPSKPSVNGLPSDNNTSSPAKSPTPSPLKNSVSSGSDITKGSPSPDSSEFEKIPSQSDSVSSSGVGVGMGQGRDPSVESLTEQIQKMEESQHSTAEELQATLQELADQQQVVQELTAENERLAEEKGLLQTSLQQQRERVELLSQKNEALTGKLQEVAQAQSGDKSRAAELEQRYTDLVESSRFEREKLVDIQQQLTGSLRTLEEEHQETQGQVRSLREERDDLQGRLEKEVEARGEMTRAAEEHRAAMDALRVENGRLKAQVDLERQKVGELKAMQSAGDSTELQRLLKAAHSERDRLEGEVTELRQELLQAQTDTEHAQGLLSKAEAECQQVAERAVRLEEELSGQVSALEEGGQQADGQIKDLKETIFELEDQVEQQRAVHLHTNQTILDLEHQLKKLEEQKSEVERQLKILSKQMKDETEEWRRFQADLQTAVVVANDIKVEAQQEIRSLRRRLQEEQGRSAKLSSDLEQQKGVKLGAGASFDTKTAVEGR
;
A
#
# COMPACT_ATOMS: atom_id res chain seq x y z
N MET A 1 -58.84 -10.14 -28.79
CA MET A 1 -59.27 -9.29 -29.94
C MET A 1 -58.05 -8.54 -30.43
N GLY A 2 -57.78 -8.54 -31.74
CA GLY A 2 -56.58 -7.90 -32.32
C GLY A 2 -55.47 -8.90 -32.68
N ASN A 3 -55.63 -9.57 -33.82
CA ASN A 3 -54.53 -10.30 -34.47
C ASN A 3 -53.83 -9.35 -35.45
N GLN A 4 -52.51 -9.42 -35.56
CA GLN A 4 -51.84 -9.53 -36.86
C GLN A 4 -50.43 -10.12 -36.71
N ALA A 5 -49.89 -10.68 -37.79
CA ALA A 5 -48.65 -11.43 -37.79
C ALA A 5 -47.71 -10.96 -38.91
N GLY A 6 -46.41 -10.92 -38.61
CA GLY A 6 -45.31 -10.98 -39.58
C GLY A 6 -44.59 -12.32 -39.43
N ARG A 7 -44.04 -12.89 -40.52
CA ARG A 7 -43.69 -14.32 -40.60
C ARG A 7 -42.35 -14.55 -41.30
N LEU A 8 -41.44 -15.24 -40.60
CA LEU A 8 -40.21 -15.90 -41.10
C LEU A 8 -39.14 -14.94 -41.71
N GLU A 9 -37.87 -15.33 -41.91
CA GLU A 9 -37.25 -16.68 -41.95
C GLU A 9 -35.98 -16.80 -41.05
N GLU A 10 -35.66 -18.05 -40.71
CA GLU A 10 -34.36 -18.76 -40.58
C GLU A 10 -33.01 -17.99 -40.63
N SER A 11 -31.92 -18.45 -39.97
CA SER A 11 -31.72 -19.64 -39.09
C SER A 11 -30.43 -19.57 -38.24
N GLU A 12 -30.41 -20.40 -37.18
CA GLU A 12 -29.26 -21.09 -36.53
C GLU A 12 -27.97 -20.34 -36.13
N SER A 13 -27.29 -20.69 -35.02
CA SER A 13 -27.70 -21.50 -33.85
C SER A 13 -26.87 -21.10 -32.61
N GLY A 14 -27.44 -21.24 -31.42
CA GLY A 14 -26.85 -20.80 -30.16
C GLY A 14 -26.43 -21.93 -29.23
N VAL A 15 -25.32 -21.69 -28.51
CA VAL A 15 -24.81 -22.42 -27.34
C VAL A 15 -25.89 -22.89 -26.36
N GLN A 16 -25.82 -24.14 -25.86
CA GLN A 16 -26.12 -24.41 -24.43
C GLN A 16 -25.62 -25.77 -23.84
N SER A 17 -24.88 -25.66 -22.73
CA SER A 17 -24.89 -26.46 -21.46
C SER A 17 -25.06 -27.99 -21.43
N GLY A 18 -24.31 -28.67 -20.54
CA GLY A 18 -24.56 -30.08 -20.20
C GLY A 18 -23.71 -30.73 -19.08
N SER A 19 -23.73 -30.24 -17.84
CA SER A 19 -22.96 -30.83 -16.71
C SER A 19 -23.65 -32.05 -16.06
N LYS A 20 -22.93 -33.18 -15.82
CA LYS A 20 -23.20 -34.20 -14.75
C LYS A 20 -22.22 -35.40 -14.71
N LYS A 21 -21.71 -35.74 -13.50
CA LYS A 21 -21.06 -37.01 -13.05
C LYS A 21 -19.74 -37.42 -13.76
N SER A 22 -18.85 -38.26 -13.20
CA SER A 22 -18.88 -39.10 -11.97
C SER A 22 -17.48 -39.17 -11.27
N GLY A 23 -17.36 -39.89 -10.14
CA GLY A 23 -16.08 -40.15 -9.41
C GLY A 23 -15.11 -41.13 -10.13
N ILE A 24 -14.01 -41.62 -9.54
CA ILE A 24 -13.78 -42.01 -8.12
C ILE A 24 -12.34 -41.61 -7.59
N PRO A 25 -11.60 -42.25 -6.64
CA PRO A 25 -11.07 -41.52 -5.45
C PRO A 25 -9.53 -41.50 -5.26
N ALA A 26 -9.10 -40.96 -4.11
CA ALA A 26 -7.71 -40.95 -3.58
C ALA A 26 -7.48 -42.08 -2.51
N PRO A 27 -6.38 -42.13 -1.69
CA PRO A 27 -5.44 -43.27 -1.74
C PRO A 27 -5.34 -44.12 -0.45
N ARG A 28 -4.77 -45.35 -0.55
CA ARG A 28 -4.39 -46.24 0.59
C ARG A 28 -3.26 -47.25 0.26
N GLU A 29 -2.13 -47.14 0.96
CA GLU A 29 -1.71 -48.01 2.08
C GLU A 29 -2.01 -49.55 2.07
N ILE A 30 -1.12 -50.51 2.39
CA ILE A 30 0.38 -50.59 2.46
C ILE A 30 0.89 -52.02 1.97
N PRO A 31 1.69 -52.93 2.63
CA PRO A 31 2.36 -54.10 1.96
C PRO A 31 1.97 -55.48 2.60
N PRO A 32 2.78 -56.59 2.68
CA PRO A 32 4.07 -56.95 2.04
C PRO A 32 4.28 -58.43 1.55
N THR A 33 5.32 -58.63 0.71
CA THR A 33 6.21 -59.83 0.70
C THR A 33 7.64 -59.38 0.38
N MET A 34 8.63 -59.57 1.28
CA MET A 34 9.72 -60.57 1.18
C MET A 34 10.47 -60.54 -0.18
N THR A 35 11.76 -60.20 -0.30
CA THR A 35 12.96 -60.52 0.51
C THR A 35 13.87 -59.30 0.82
N ARG A 36 14.49 -59.16 2.01
CA ARG A 36 15.87 -59.58 2.41
C ARG A 36 17.00 -59.17 1.44
N ASP A 37 18.12 -58.56 1.85
CA ASP A 37 18.58 -58.08 3.18
C ASP A 37 19.43 -56.79 2.99
N ARG A 38 19.13 -55.69 3.71
CA ARG A 38 19.86 -55.15 4.88
C ARG A 38 21.32 -54.67 4.62
N VAL A 39 21.52 -53.33 4.60
CA VAL A 39 22.03 -52.46 5.71
C VAL A 39 23.57 -52.39 5.72
N SER A 40 24.23 -51.29 5.31
CA SER A 40 24.22 -49.88 5.82
C SER A 40 25.21 -49.65 6.98
N LEU A 41 25.55 -48.38 7.27
CA LEU A 41 26.53 -47.87 8.25
C LEU A 41 28.01 -47.98 7.82
N ARG A 42 28.94 -47.06 8.15
CA ARG A 42 28.89 -45.67 8.69
C ARG A 42 30.32 -45.10 8.70
N ASP A 43 30.47 -43.77 8.74
CA ASP A 43 31.74 -43.05 9.00
C ASP A 43 32.85 -43.26 7.92
N GLN A 44 33.95 -42.50 7.83
CA GLN A 44 34.41 -41.38 8.65
C GLN A 44 35.12 -40.28 7.81
N GLN A 45 35.45 -39.18 8.46
CA GLN A 45 36.02 -37.95 7.92
C GLN A 45 37.48 -38.07 7.38
N ARG A 46 37.85 -37.05 6.58
CA ARG A 46 39.06 -36.18 6.72
C ARG A 46 40.23 -36.38 5.74
N ALA A 47 40.81 -35.25 5.33
CA ALA A 47 42.15 -35.01 4.74
C ALA A 47 42.52 -35.83 3.47
N SER A 48 42.54 -35.25 2.26
CA SER A 48 43.50 -34.24 1.74
C SER A 48 44.98 -34.70 1.66
N THR A 49 45.48 -34.95 0.44
CA THR A 49 46.74 -34.34 -0.05
C THR A 49 46.91 -34.48 -1.56
N THR A 50 47.37 -33.38 -2.14
CA THR A 50 47.96 -33.16 -3.48
C THR A 50 48.83 -34.29 -4.09
N LYS A 51 48.77 -34.39 -5.44
CA LYS A 51 49.92 -34.09 -6.33
C LYS A 51 49.54 -33.95 -7.81
N LYS A 52 50.27 -33.10 -8.54
CA LYS A 52 50.11 -32.79 -9.97
C LYS A 52 50.78 -33.87 -10.85
N MET A 53 50.17 -34.30 -11.97
CA MET A 53 50.87 -34.80 -13.16
C MET A 53 50.07 -34.51 -14.45
N VAL A 54 50.74 -33.84 -15.40
CA VAL A 54 50.33 -33.27 -16.71
C VAL A 54 51.66 -32.97 -17.45
N PRO A 55 51.82 -33.01 -18.80
CA PRO A 55 50.87 -33.21 -19.91
C PRO A 55 51.28 -34.30 -20.94
N SER A 56 50.43 -34.50 -21.96
CA SER A 56 50.82 -34.36 -23.39
C SER A 56 49.57 -34.20 -24.26
N ALA A 57 49.71 -33.65 -25.48
CA ALA A 57 48.60 -33.03 -26.22
C ALA A 57 48.47 -33.52 -27.68
N SER A 58 47.24 -33.46 -28.22
CA SER A 58 46.88 -32.81 -29.51
C SER A 58 45.47 -33.21 -30.01
N THR A 59 44.62 -32.24 -30.39
CA THR A 59 44.29 -31.96 -31.81
C THR A 59 43.13 -30.95 -31.99
N SER A 60 43.32 -30.01 -32.94
CA SER A 60 42.34 -29.55 -33.94
C SER A 60 40.94 -28.99 -33.55
N SER A 61 40.84 -27.66 -33.72
CA SER A 61 39.79 -26.96 -34.50
C SER A 61 38.37 -26.72 -33.95
N LEU A 62 38.14 -25.44 -33.61
CA LEU A 62 37.12 -24.57 -34.23
C LEU A 62 35.65 -25.05 -34.25
N ALA A 63 34.90 -24.72 -33.19
CA ALA A 63 33.44 -24.61 -33.23
C ALA A 63 33.01 -23.16 -32.97
N THR A 64 31.91 -22.71 -33.58
CA THR A 64 31.51 -21.29 -33.63
C THR A 64 30.63 -20.83 -32.47
N LEU A 65 30.78 -19.54 -32.12
CA LEU A 65 29.89 -18.76 -31.27
C LEU A 65 28.40 -19.02 -31.59
N ALA A 66 27.66 -19.45 -30.59
CA ALA A 66 26.19 -19.45 -30.54
C ALA A 66 25.74 -19.00 -29.14
N ALA A 67 24.49 -18.55 -29.03
CA ALA A 67 23.84 -17.98 -27.84
C ALA A 67 24.24 -18.60 -26.48
N LYS A 68 24.20 -17.87 -25.36
CA LYS A 68 23.08 -17.00 -24.95
C LYS A 68 23.49 -16.00 -23.87
N HIS A 69 23.37 -14.69 -24.13
CA HIS A 69 23.26 -13.71 -23.05
C HIS A 69 21.88 -13.89 -22.41
N GLN A 70 21.83 -14.21 -21.11
CA GLN A 70 20.57 -14.36 -20.38
C GLN A 70 19.97 -12.97 -20.11
N ARG A 71 18.63 -12.86 -20.17
CA ARG A 71 17.92 -11.59 -20.14
C ARG A 71 16.84 -11.61 -19.06
N GLY A 72 16.84 -10.63 -18.15
CA GLY A 72 15.72 -10.38 -17.24
C GLY A 72 16.15 -9.73 -15.90
N SER A 73 15.26 -9.02 -15.18
CA SER A 73 13.97 -8.46 -15.62
C SER A 73 13.39 -7.47 -14.60
N THR A 74 12.88 -6.31 -15.07
CA THR A 74 11.77 -5.51 -14.45
C THR A 74 12.01 -4.91 -13.02
N THR A 75 11.24 -3.94 -12.49
CA THR A 75 9.98 -3.29 -12.92
C THR A 75 9.87 -1.80 -12.47
N THR A 76 9.30 -0.97 -13.37
CA THR A 76 8.52 0.29 -13.22
C THR A 76 8.87 1.40 -12.18
N LYS A 77 9.21 2.61 -12.69
CA LYS A 77 8.30 3.79 -12.76
C LYS A 77 8.99 5.08 -13.29
N HIS A 78 9.06 5.25 -14.62
CA HIS A 78 9.10 6.57 -15.31
C HIS A 78 8.82 6.39 -16.81
N ARG A 79 7.60 5.97 -17.14
CA ARG A 79 7.28 5.19 -18.36
C ARG A 79 6.75 6.02 -19.55
N VAL A 80 7.48 7.06 -19.96
CA VAL A 80 7.29 7.71 -21.27
C VAL A 80 8.64 8.05 -21.90
N ASP A 81 9.45 8.89 -21.25
CA ASP A 81 10.75 9.32 -21.79
C ASP A 81 11.80 8.19 -21.80
N ALA A 82 11.71 7.23 -20.85
CA ALA A 82 12.62 6.10 -20.76
C ALA A 82 12.52 5.16 -21.98
N GLU A 83 11.31 4.83 -22.44
CA GLU A 83 11.12 4.00 -23.64
C GLU A 83 11.63 4.71 -24.91
N GLY A 84 11.52 6.06 -24.96
CA GLY A 84 12.12 6.87 -26.02
C GLY A 84 13.65 6.84 -26.00
N SER A 85 14.26 6.90 -24.81
CA SER A 85 15.72 6.86 -24.64
C SER A 85 16.30 5.46 -24.92
N GLU A 86 15.67 4.40 -24.42
CA GLU A 86 16.06 3.01 -24.68
C GLU A 86 15.90 2.67 -26.18
N ARG A 87 14.79 3.08 -26.80
CA ARG A 87 14.61 2.96 -28.26
C ARG A 87 15.68 3.75 -29.02
N GLY A 88 16.04 4.95 -28.57
CA GLY A 88 17.12 5.75 -29.17
C GLY A 88 18.49 5.06 -29.07
N PHE A 89 18.81 4.48 -27.92
CA PHE A 89 20.03 3.69 -27.71
C PHE A 89 20.07 2.44 -28.61
N LEU A 90 18.97 1.68 -28.67
CA LEU A 90 18.84 0.52 -29.56
C LEU A 90 18.92 0.92 -31.04
N GLU A 91 18.35 2.05 -31.44
CA GLU A 91 18.44 2.57 -32.81
C GLU A 91 19.87 3.02 -33.16
N CYS A 92 20.60 3.60 -32.19
CA CYS A 92 22.04 3.88 -32.33
C CYS A 92 22.87 2.60 -32.45
N GLN A 93 22.64 1.60 -31.60
CA GLN A 93 23.33 0.30 -31.65
C GLN A 93 23.05 -0.44 -32.98
N VAL A 94 21.82 -0.40 -33.49
CA VAL A 94 21.47 -0.96 -34.80
C VAL A 94 22.16 -0.20 -35.93
N LYS A 95 22.28 1.14 -35.85
CA LYS A 95 23.04 1.93 -36.84
C LYS A 95 24.54 1.62 -36.80
N GLU A 96 25.10 1.41 -35.62
CA GLU A 96 26.51 1.03 -35.43
C GLU A 96 26.80 -0.36 -35.98
N LEU A 97 25.98 -1.36 -35.63
CA LEU A 97 26.08 -2.72 -36.18
C LEU A 97 25.88 -2.75 -37.71
N LEU A 98 24.99 -1.91 -38.27
CA LEU A 98 24.85 -1.75 -39.72
C LEU A 98 26.05 -1.04 -40.38
N ALA A 99 26.74 -0.17 -39.66
CA ALA A 99 27.97 0.46 -40.13
C ALA A 99 29.15 -0.53 -40.10
N GLU A 100 29.29 -1.31 -39.02
CA GLU A 100 30.28 -2.39 -38.94
C GLU A 100 30.02 -3.47 -39.98
N ALA A 101 28.78 -3.91 -40.17
CA ALA A 101 28.42 -4.88 -41.21
C ALA A 101 28.83 -4.40 -42.61
N LYS A 102 28.62 -3.12 -42.93
CA LYS A 102 29.09 -2.51 -44.19
C LYS A 102 30.61 -2.39 -44.28
N ALA A 103 31.29 -2.07 -43.19
CA ALA A 103 32.75 -2.06 -43.14
C ALA A 103 33.33 -3.47 -43.36
N LYS A 104 32.72 -4.50 -42.76
CA LYS A 104 33.06 -5.92 -42.95
C LYS A 104 32.73 -6.40 -44.36
N GLU A 105 31.63 -5.96 -44.97
CA GLU A 105 31.30 -6.26 -46.36
C GLU A 105 32.29 -5.62 -47.35
N PHE A 106 32.76 -4.40 -47.06
CA PHE A 106 33.85 -3.75 -47.80
C PHE A 106 35.20 -4.47 -47.61
N GLU A 107 35.52 -4.90 -46.39
CA GLU A 107 36.72 -5.70 -46.08
C GLU A 107 36.70 -7.05 -46.81
N ILE A 108 35.57 -7.78 -46.77
CA ILE A 108 35.34 -9.01 -47.53
C ILE A 108 35.45 -8.76 -49.04
N SER A 109 34.95 -7.63 -49.54
CA SER A 109 35.06 -7.26 -50.96
C SER A 109 36.50 -6.96 -51.37
N LYS A 110 37.27 -6.26 -50.52
CA LYS A 110 38.71 -6.03 -50.70
C LYS A 110 39.47 -7.36 -50.70
N LEU A 111 39.23 -8.24 -49.73
CA LEU A 111 39.85 -9.56 -49.64
C LEU A 111 39.48 -10.46 -50.82
N ARG A 112 38.25 -10.38 -51.35
CA ARG A 112 37.83 -11.06 -52.59
C ARG A 112 38.59 -10.54 -53.81
N ILE A 113 38.77 -9.22 -53.95
CA ILE A 113 39.57 -8.61 -55.04
C ILE A 113 41.05 -9.01 -54.92
N GLU A 114 41.58 -9.10 -53.70
CA GLU A 114 42.94 -9.52 -53.42
C GLU A 114 43.15 -11.03 -53.71
N LEU A 115 42.21 -11.89 -53.31
CA LEU A 115 42.16 -13.30 -53.72
C LEU A 115 42.05 -13.46 -55.25
N GLN A 116 41.22 -12.66 -55.91
CA GLN A 116 41.09 -12.65 -57.38
C GLN A 116 42.44 -12.28 -58.05
N ARG A 117 43.13 -11.27 -57.49
CA ARG A 117 44.47 -10.80 -57.94
C ARG A 117 45.56 -11.85 -57.70
N CYS A 118 45.55 -12.54 -56.56
CA CYS A 118 46.46 -13.65 -56.29
C CYS A 118 46.17 -14.87 -57.16
N ARG A 119 44.89 -15.22 -57.39
CA ARG A 119 44.48 -16.30 -58.28
C ARG A 119 44.88 -16.03 -59.73
N GLY A 120 44.77 -14.77 -60.19
CA GLY A 120 45.28 -14.34 -61.50
C GLY A 120 46.80 -14.46 -61.66
N LYS A 121 47.57 -14.46 -60.56
CA LYS A 121 49.02 -14.74 -60.56
C LYS A 121 49.35 -16.24 -60.42
N ALA A 122 48.48 -17.04 -59.80
CA ALA A 122 48.63 -18.48 -59.70
C ALA A 122 48.32 -19.20 -61.02
N SER A 123 47.33 -18.73 -61.79
CA SER A 123 46.92 -19.36 -63.05
C SER A 123 47.96 -19.29 -64.19
N SER A 124 49.10 -18.61 -64.00
CA SER A 124 50.23 -18.61 -64.93
C SER A 124 51.40 -19.50 -64.53
N SER A 125 51.31 -20.22 -63.40
CA SER A 125 52.49 -20.83 -62.75
C SER A 125 52.31 -22.27 -62.22
N SER A 126 51.57 -23.12 -62.94
CA SER A 126 51.62 -24.58 -62.70
C SER A 126 51.37 -25.47 -63.93
N SER A 127 52.42 -26.07 -64.46
CA SER A 127 52.38 -27.31 -65.27
C SER A 127 53.70 -28.07 -65.07
N PRO A 128 53.72 -29.37 -64.69
CA PRO A 128 54.92 -30.03 -64.19
C PRO A 128 55.56 -31.05 -65.16
N SER A 129 56.89 -30.98 -65.35
CA SER A 129 57.80 -32.14 -65.49
C SER A 129 59.29 -31.71 -65.51
N PRO A 130 60.27 -32.60 -65.22
CA PRO A 130 61.53 -32.17 -64.61
C PRO A 130 62.81 -32.25 -65.49
N HIS A 131 63.72 -31.32 -65.22
CA HIS A 131 65.18 -31.47 -65.10
C HIS A 131 65.99 -32.31 -66.13
N ASN A 132 66.77 -31.65 -67.00
CA ASN A 132 68.24 -31.63 -66.87
C ASN A 132 68.96 -30.72 -67.90
N THR A 133 69.68 -29.72 -67.38
CA THR A 133 71.06 -29.24 -67.72
C THR A 133 71.65 -29.31 -69.15
N PRO A 134 72.62 -28.43 -69.52
CA PRO A 134 72.87 -27.04 -69.06
C PRO A 134 73.24 -26.06 -70.22
N SER A 135 73.48 -24.76 -69.95
CA SER A 135 74.61 -23.94 -70.47
C SER A 135 74.39 -22.40 -70.39
N THR A 136 75.18 -21.73 -69.54
CA THR A 136 75.86 -20.39 -69.70
C THR A 136 75.10 -19.10 -70.17
N PRO A 137 75.65 -17.88 -69.91
CA PRO A 137 74.92 -16.59 -69.95
C PRO A 137 75.20 -15.78 -71.27
N PRO A 138 74.65 -14.56 -71.53
CA PRO A 138 74.92 -13.31 -70.78
C PRO A 138 73.76 -12.27 -70.66
N GLU A 139 74.06 -11.16 -69.96
CA GLU A 139 73.64 -9.72 -70.10
C GLU A 139 72.33 -9.30 -70.82
N GLY A 140 71.65 -8.24 -70.34
CA GLY A 140 70.50 -7.68 -71.07
C GLY A 140 69.71 -6.44 -70.59
N ASP A 141 69.91 -5.92 -69.37
CA ASP A 141 69.39 -4.61 -68.88
C ASP A 141 67.82 -4.41 -68.99
N PRO A 142 67.18 -3.21 -68.95
CA PRO A 142 66.17 -2.98 -67.89
C PRO A 142 64.77 -2.47 -68.32
N ASP A 143 63.69 -3.09 -67.82
CA ASP A 143 62.46 -2.34 -67.44
C ASP A 143 61.53 -3.09 -66.45
N GLN A 144 61.29 -2.49 -65.28
CA GLN A 144 60.00 -2.49 -64.55
C GLN A 144 60.03 -1.61 -63.26
N GLY A 145 60.40 -0.34 -63.42
CA GLY A 145 60.63 0.57 -62.27
C GLY A 145 59.40 1.07 -61.50
N GLN A 146 58.17 0.68 -61.88
CA GLN A 146 56.94 1.38 -61.47
C GLN A 146 56.16 0.73 -60.32
N GLY A 147 56.29 -0.59 -60.09
CA GLY A 147 55.50 -1.29 -59.05
C GLY A 147 55.91 -0.96 -57.62
N LEU A 148 57.22 -0.87 -57.34
CA LEU A 148 57.75 -0.69 -55.99
C LEU A 148 57.59 0.75 -55.46
N SER A 149 57.62 1.74 -56.35
CA SER A 149 57.47 3.16 -55.97
C SER A 149 56.09 3.42 -55.34
N GLN A 150 55.01 2.93 -55.97
CA GLN A 150 53.65 3.16 -55.48
C GLN A 150 53.40 2.49 -54.13
N GLN A 151 53.87 1.25 -53.93
CA GLN A 151 53.71 0.57 -52.65
C GLN A 151 54.50 1.26 -51.52
N ALA A 152 55.65 1.87 -51.84
CA ALA A 152 56.40 2.69 -50.90
C ALA A 152 55.67 4.01 -50.56
N THR A 153 55.10 4.72 -51.55
CA THR A 153 54.33 5.95 -51.28
C THR A 153 53.07 5.70 -50.47
N ASP A 154 52.37 4.61 -50.74
CA ASP A 154 51.12 4.25 -50.04
C ASP A 154 51.40 3.87 -48.58
N ALA A 155 52.51 3.17 -48.31
CA ALA A 155 52.98 2.88 -46.96
C ALA A 155 53.45 4.16 -46.22
N GLN A 156 54.17 5.05 -46.91
CA GLN A 156 54.60 6.35 -46.37
C GLN A 156 53.39 7.22 -45.98
N ALA A 157 52.34 7.22 -46.80
CA ALA A 157 51.09 7.94 -46.54
C ALA A 157 50.34 7.38 -45.31
N LEU A 158 50.22 6.06 -45.20
CA LEU A 158 49.59 5.40 -44.04
C LEU A 158 50.35 5.69 -42.73
N VAL A 159 51.69 5.71 -42.76
CA VAL A 159 52.52 6.11 -41.61
C VAL A 159 52.32 7.60 -41.27
N GLY A 160 52.12 8.46 -42.28
CA GLY A 160 51.74 9.86 -42.09
C GLY A 160 50.38 10.00 -41.39
N GLU A 161 49.35 9.31 -41.87
CA GLU A 161 48.00 9.34 -41.30
C GLU A 161 47.97 8.79 -39.86
N LEU A 162 48.70 7.70 -39.59
CA LEU A 162 48.85 7.15 -38.24
C LEU A 162 49.58 8.12 -37.30
N ARG A 163 50.61 8.83 -37.79
CA ARG A 163 51.30 9.87 -37.02
C ARG A 163 50.38 11.05 -36.72
N GLU A 164 49.54 11.47 -37.67
CA GLU A 164 48.56 12.55 -37.48
C GLU A 164 47.45 12.14 -36.49
N LYS A 165 46.92 10.90 -36.59
CA LYS A 165 45.95 10.34 -35.64
C LYS A 165 46.52 10.24 -34.23
N ASN A 166 47.76 9.77 -34.08
CA ASN A 166 48.45 9.75 -32.79
C ASN A 166 48.63 11.18 -32.24
N GLY A 167 49.01 12.14 -33.10
CA GLY A 167 49.05 13.58 -32.75
C GLY A 167 47.69 14.24 -32.48
N LYS A 168 46.57 13.65 -32.92
CA LYS A 168 45.20 14.03 -32.53
C LYS A 168 44.90 13.50 -31.13
N PHE A 169 45.06 12.19 -30.90
CA PHE A 169 44.86 11.56 -29.59
C PHE A 169 45.73 12.19 -28.50
N GLN A 170 46.97 12.57 -28.77
CA GLN A 170 47.84 13.25 -27.79
C GLN A 170 47.32 14.64 -27.39
N ARG A 171 46.70 15.38 -28.31
CA ARG A 171 46.07 16.69 -27.99
C ARG A 171 44.75 16.52 -27.24
N GLU A 172 43.97 15.50 -27.59
CA GLU A 172 42.76 15.12 -26.86
C GLU A 172 43.09 14.69 -25.42
N LEU A 173 44.14 13.88 -25.23
CA LEU A 173 44.70 13.53 -23.92
C LEU A 173 45.36 14.71 -23.19
N ALA A 174 45.63 15.83 -23.84
CA ALA A 174 46.03 17.07 -23.17
C ALA A 174 44.79 17.86 -22.72
N ALA A 175 43.82 18.09 -23.60
CA ALA A 175 42.57 18.77 -23.30
C ALA A 175 41.77 18.07 -22.18
N LEU A 176 41.67 16.73 -22.22
CA LEU A 176 41.02 15.95 -21.16
C LEU A 176 41.77 16.03 -19.82
N ARG A 177 43.09 16.25 -19.80
CA ARG A 177 43.85 16.49 -18.55
C ARG A 177 43.62 17.90 -18.02
N GLU A 178 43.57 18.90 -18.90
CA GLU A 178 43.25 20.28 -18.57
C GLU A 178 41.82 20.39 -18.00
N GLU A 179 40.84 19.76 -18.64
CA GLU A 179 39.47 19.64 -18.12
C GLU A 179 39.45 18.93 -16.75
N ASN A 180 40.17 17.81 -16.61
CA ASN A 180 40.24 17.10 -15.33
C ASN A 180 40.91 17.93 -14.22
N GLN A 181 41.83 18.83 -14.56
CA GLN A 181 42.42 19.79 -13.64
C GLN A 181 41.43 20.91 -13.28
N VAL A 182 40.75 21.52 -14.27
CA VAL A 182 39.70 22.53 -14.03
C VAL A 182 38.54 21.96 -13.19
N LEU A 183 38.20 20.68 -13.37
CA LEU A 183 37.20 19.99 -12.54
C LEU A 183 37.70 19.77 -11.10
N LYS A 184 39.00 19.51 -10.88
CA LYS A 184 39.59 19.43 -9.54
C LYS A 184 39.66 20.81 -8.87
N GLU A 185 40.00 21.85 -9.61
CA GLU A 185 40.00 23.23 -9.12
C GLU A 185 38.58 23.68 -8.75
N LYS A 186 37.56 23.29 -9.53
CA LYS A 186 36.14 23.48 -9.18
C LYS A 186 35.72 22.67 -7.94
N LEU A 187 36.18 21.42 -7.80
CA LEU A 187 35.92 20.60 -6.61
C LEU A 187 36.50 21.25 -5.35
N LEU A 188 37.77 21.68 -5.41
CA LEU A 188 38.43 22.43 -4.33
C LEU A 188 37.74 23.78 -4.04
N SER A 189 37.18 24.45 -5.06
CA SER A 189 36.39 25.68 -4.88
C SER A 189 35.03 25.43 -4.21
N LEU A 190 34.44 24.24 -4.38
CA LEU A 190 33.22 23.82 -3.67
C LEU A 190 33.53 23.39 -2.23
N GLU A 191 34.66 22.70 -2.03
CA GLU A 191 35.11 22.21 -0.72
C GLU A 191 35.61 23.34 0.21
N THR A 192 35.99 24.50 -0.34
CA THR A 192 36.43 25.69 0.42
C THR A 192 35.32 26.70 0.74
N LEU A 193 34.07 26.43 0.35
CA LEU A 193 32.91 27.27 0.72
C LEU A 193 32.36 26.87 2.10
N PRO A 194 32.37 27.76 3.11
CA PRO A 194 31.84 27.44 4.44
C PRO A 194 30.31 27.34 4.40
N ALA A 195 29.79 26.16 4.76
CA ALA A 195 28.35 25.90 4.75
C ALA A 195 27.58 26.72 5.81
N SER A 196 26.49 27.37 5.39
CA SER A 196 25.51 28.00 6.28
C SER A 196 24.26 27.10 6.38
N PRO A 197 23.70 26.84 7.58
CA PRO A 197 22.81 25.70 7.78
C PRO A 197 21.31 26.00 7.62
N LEU A 198 20.61 25.06 6.96
CA LEU A 198 19.23 24.64 7.23
C LEU A 198 19.18 23.15 6.80
N SER A 199 18.99 22.19 7.71
CA SER A 199 17.67 21.68 8.16
C SER A 199 16.93 20.97 7.01
N ASN A 200 16.63 19.66 7.01
CA ASN A 200 16.60 18.58 8.02
C ASN A 200 16.50 17.22 7.25
N ASN A 201 16.73 15.98 7.75
CA ASN A 201 17.18 15.47 9.05
C ASN A 201 17.80 14.04 8.91
N THR A 202 18.55 13.59 9.93
CA THR A 202 18.76 12.18 10.36
C THR A 202 19.15 11.04 9.37
N THR A 203 20.43 10.63 9.47
CA THR A 203 20.94 9.24 9.76
C THR A 203 20.83 8.10 8.73
N THR A 204 21.81 7.19 8.56
CA THR A 204 23.07 6.95 9.32
C THR A 204 24.21 6.37 8.47
N THR A 205 25.34 7.09 8.44
CA THR A 205 26.72 6.59 8.55
C THR A 205 27.16 5.25 7.92
N THR A 206 28.02 5.35 6.91
CA THR A 206 29.27 4.56 6.86
C THR A 206 30.46 5.49 6.59
N SER A 207 31.57 5.30 7.29
CA SER A 207 32.83 6.03 7.08
C SER A 207 34.01 5.15 7.55
N PRO A 208 35.18 5.20 6.90
CA PRO A 208 36.11 4.07 6.90
C PRO A 208 37.02 3.99 8.13
N SER A 209 37.39 2.76 8.49
CA SER A 209 38.31 2.42 9.58
C SER A 209 39.77 2.29 9.13
N LYS A 210 40.71 2.70 10.00
CA LYS A 210 42.15 2.31 10.09
C LYS A 210 42.89 3.20 11.12
N PRO A 211 44.01 2.76 11.73
CA PRO A 211 44.20 1.47 12.43
C PRO A 211 45.01 1.61 13.76
N SER A 212 45.23 0.49 14.48
CA SER A 212 46.34 0.27 15.46
C SER A 212 46.28 1.01 16.82
N VAL A 213 46.85 0.54 17.95
CA VAL A 213 47.49 -0.76 18.34
C VAL A 213 47.52 -0.90 19.90
N ASN A 214 47.52 -2.14 20.42
CA ASN A 214 47.88 -2.62 21.78
C ASN A 214 47.38 -1.92 23.08
N GLY A 215 46.89 -2.72 24.04
CA GLY A 215 46.84 -2.33 25.47
C GLY A 215 45.86 -3.14 26.35
N LEU A 216 46.37 -4.11 27.12
CA LEU A 216 45.67 -4.91 28.15
C LEU A 216 46.60 -5.02 29.40
N PRO A 217 46.14 -5.41 30.61
CA PRO A 217 44.77 -5.56 31.17
C PRO A 217 44.64 -4.88 32.58
N SER A 218 43.72 -5.37 33.43
CA SER A 218 43.73 -5.30 34.92
C SER A 218 43.41 -3.96 35.61
N ASP A 219 42.82 -3.90 36.83
CA ASP A 219 42.04 -4.91 37.60
C ASP A 219 41.24 -4.28 38.76
N ASN A 220 40.34 -5.08 39.37
CA ASN A 220 39.86 -5.03 40.77
C ASN A 220 39.24 -3.75 41.40
N ASN A 221 37.90 -3.80 41.53
CA ASN A 221 37.15 -4.01 42.79
C ASN A 221 37.12 -2.99 43.98
N THR A 222 36.04 -3.14 44.75
CA THR A 222 35.67 -2.48 46.04
C THR A 222 35.16 -1.03 45.94
N SER A 223 34.14 -0.58 46.68
CA SER A 223 33.28 -1.25 47.69
C SER A 223 31.82 -0.74 47.66
N SER A 224 30.91 -1.56 48.20
CA SER A 224 29.49 -1.24 48.51
C SER A 224 29.35 -0.97 50.03
N PRO A 225 28.16 -0.86 50.69
CA PRO A 225 26.77 -0.89 50.20
C PRO A 225 25.79 0.14 50.82
N ALA A 226 24.57 0.29 50.25
CA ALA A 226 23.38 0.76 50.99
C ALA A 226 22.00 0.38 50.35
N LYS A 227 21.47 -0.78 50.77
CA LYS A 227 20.04 -1.11 50.99
C LYS A 227 18.93 -0.66 50.00
N SER A 228 18.62 -1.53 49.03
CA SER A 228 17.35 -2.31 48.88
C SER A 228 16.08 -1.97 49.73
N PRO A 229 14.84 -2.36 49.31
CA PRO A 229 14.35 -2.82 47.98
C PRO A 229 12.92 -2.33 47.57
N THR A 230 12.45 -2.83 46.41
CA THR A 230 11.04 -2.91 45.93
C THR A 230 10.29 -4.13 46.58
N PRO A 231 9.02 -4.55 46.26
CA PRO A 231 8.11 -4.19 45.16
C PRO A 231 6.60 -4.04 45.55
N SER A 232 5.68 -4.29 44.61
CA SER A 232 4.19 -4.32 44.70
C SER A 232 3.65 -5.77 44.91
N PRO A 233 2.34 -6.13 44.79
CA PRO A 233 1.08 -5.36 44.61
C PRO A 233 -0.14 -5.84 45.48
N LEU A 234 -1.34 -5.30 45.19
CA LEU A 234 -2.72 -5.84 45.43
C LEU A 234 -3.37 -5.89 46.85
N LYS A 235 -4.57 -5.29 46.89
CA LYS A 235 -5.86 -5.72 47.52
C LYS A 235 -6.18 -5.48 49.03
N ASN A 236 -7.46 -5.11 49.21
CA ASN A 236 -8.39 -5.26 50.36
C ASN A 236 -8.48 -4.20 51.48
N SER A 237 -9.75 -3.90 51.81
CA SER A 237 -10.35 -3.79 53.18
C SER A 237 -10.59 -2.43 53.89
N VAL A 238 -11.88 -2.20 54.17
CA VAL A 238 -12.59 -1.47 55.28
C VAL A 238 -12.25 -0.04 55.72
N SER A 239 -13.33 0.75 55.88
CA SER A 239 -13.60 1.74 56.96
C SER A 239 -12.75 3.02 57.07
N SER A 240 -13.20 4.10 57.75
CA SER A 240 -14.54 4.56 58.19
C SER A 240 -14.46 6.05 58.59
N GLY A 241 -15.60 6.75 58.65
CA GLY A 241 -15.76 8.12 59.18
C GLY A 241 -15.79 9.20 58.08
N SER A 242 -16.84 10.03 57.93
CA SER A 242 -17.49 11.00 58.85
C SER A 242 -16.81 12.38 58.82
N ASP A 243 -17.50 13.53 58.82
CA ASP A 243 -18.92 13.82 59.12
C ASP A 243 -19.39 15.09 58.35
N ILE A 244 -20.49 15.72 58.80
CA ILE A 244 -21.13 17.00 58.45
C ILE A 244 -22.01 17.05 57.19
N THR A 245 -23.28 17.49 57.23
CA THR A 245 -24.19 17.78 58.37
C THR A 245 -25.66 17.81 57.93
N LYS A 246 -26.56 17.21 58.74
CA LYS A 246 -28.03 17.49 58.87
C LYS A 246 -28.90 17.30 57.61
N GLY A 247 -30.15 16.85 57.68
CA GLY A 247 -31.06 16.52 58.80
C GLY A 247 -32.49 16.98 58.47
N SER A 248 -33.59 16.37 58.93
CA SER A 248 -33.79 15.23 59.85
C SER A 248 -35.10 14.45 59.44
N PRO A 249 -35.84 13.64 60.26
CA PRO A 249 -36.36 12.35 59.75
C PRO A 249 -37.88 12.09 59.89
N SER A 250 -38.33 10.94 59.39
CA SER A 250 -39.52 10.20 59.90
C SER A 250 -39.06 9.21 60.99
N PRO A 251 -39.77 9.07 62.12
CA PRO A 251 -40.77 7.98 62.31
C PRO A 251 -41.92 8.37 63.29
N ASP A 252 -42.76 7.49 63.84
CA ASP A 252 -43.62 6.40 63.30
C ASP A 252 -44.54 5.89 64.45
N SER A 253 -45.65 5.18 64.14
CA SER A 253 -46.55 4.46 65.08
C SER A 253 -47.35 5.34 66.08
N SER A 254 -48.59 5.05 66.52
CA SER A 254 -49.44 3.85 66.71
C SER A 254 -49.50 3.33 68.16
N GLU A 255 -50.72 2.93 68.56
CA GLU A 255 -51.17 2.17 69.75
C GLU A 255 -51.37 2.82 71.15
N PHE A 256 -52.41 2.29 71.84
CA PHE A 256 -52.74 2.36 73.28
C PHE A 256 -53.18 3.73 73.90
N GLU A 257 -54.02 3.82 74.95
CA GLU A 257 -54.77 2.82 75.74
C GLU A 257 -56.17 3.32 76.23
N LYS A 258 -56.95 2.37 76.76
CA LYS A 258 -58.20 2.43 77.58
C LYS A 258 -57.88 2.93 79.02
N ILE A 259 -58.77 3.22 80.00
CA ILE A 259 -60.24 3.20 80.28
C ILE A 259 -60.51 4.46 81.21
N PRO A 260 -61.45 4.55 82.20
CA PRO A 260 -62.86 4.12 82.35
C PRO A 260 -63.84 5.25 82.77
N SER A 261 -65.15 4.95 82.80
CA SER A 261 -66.07 5.36 83.88
C SER A 261 -67.30 4.42 83.93
N GLN A 262 -67.91 4.28 85.10
CA GLN A 262 -69.12 3.50 85.38
C GLN A 262 -70.06 4.34 86.28
N SER A 263 -71.23 3.77 86.62
CA SER A 263 -72.18 4.24 87.63
C SER A 263 -73.05 5.47 87.25
N ASP A 264 -74.33 5.55 87.63
CA ASP A 264 -75.11 4.53 88.36
C ASP A 264 -76.62 4.49 88.03
N SER A 265 -77.26 3.46 88.57
CA SER A 265 -78.67 3.10 88.40
C SER A 265 -79.66 4.14 88.97
N VAL A 266 -80.91 4.12 88.48
CA VAL A 266 -82.05 3.65 89.30
C VAL A 266 -83.21 3.12 88.44
N SER A 267 -83.90 2.11 88.98
CA SER A 267 -85.21 1.64 88.55
C SER A 267 -85.96 1.09 89.77
N SER A 268 -87.27 0.88 89.61
CA SER A 268 -88.18 0.24 90.58
C SER A 268 -88.73 1.12 91.74
N SER A 269 -90.04 1.35 91.66
CA SER A 269 -91.04 0.83 92.61
C SER A 269 -90.98 1.23 94.10
N GLY A 270 -91.84 2.19 94.49
CA GLY A 270 -93.15 1.83 95.05
C GLY A 270 -93.41 1.84 96.56
N VAL A 271 -94.69 2.06 96.89
CA VAL A 271 -95.41 1.68 98.14
C VAL A 271 -95.06 2.41 99.46
N GLY A 272 -95.55 3.65 99.58
CA GLY A 272 -96.51 4.10 100.64
C GLY A 272 -96.12 4.17 102.15
N VAL A 273 -96.94 4.93 102.91
CA VAL A 273 -97.71 4.49 104.12
C VAL A 273 -98.20 5.71 104.92
N GLY A 274 -99.49 5.71 105.30
CA GLY A 274 -100.11 6.63 106.29
C GLY A 274 -100.37 8.06 105.77
N MET A 275 -101.34 8.83 106.27
CA MET A 275 -102.50 8.56 107.14
C MET A 275 -103.74 9.11 106.40
N GLY A 276 -105.00 8.75 106.66
CA GLY A 276 -105.65 8.24 107.87
C GLY A 276 -106.57 9.32 108.46
N GLN A 277 -107.88 9.05 108.55
CA GLN A 277 -108.91 9.81 109.30
C GLN A 277 -108.84 11.35 109.16
N GLY A 278 -109.58 12.03 108.29
CA GLY A 278 -110.92 11.74 107.78
C GLY A 278 -111.98 12.47 108.61
N ARG A 279 -112.71 13.40 107.96
CA ARG A 279 -113.89 14.07 108.51
C ARG A 279 -114.75 14.66 107.38
N ASP A 280 -116.05 14.78 107.62
CA ASP A 280 -117.01 15.38 106.70
C ASP A 280 -116.71 16.88 106.45
N PRO A 281 -117.11 17.45 105.29
CA PRO A 281 -116.38 18.55 104.67
C PRO A 281 -116.53 19.89 105.40
N SER A 282 -115.39 20.45 105.81
CA SER A 282 -115.23 21.88 106.14
C SER A 282 -114.75 22.65 104.91
N VAL A 283 -114.93 23.97 104.92
CA VAL A 283 -114.34 24.88 103.91
C VAL A 283 -112.82 24.72 103.85
N GLU A 284 -112.19 24.41 104.99
CA GLU A 284 -110.73 24.27 105.13
C GLU A 284 -110.15 23.14 104.25
N SER A 285 -110.83 21.98 104.15
CA SER A 285 -110.37 20.89 103.28
C SER A 285 -110.59 21.17 101.80
N LEU A 286 -111.54 22.05 101.46
CA LEU A 286 -111.70 22.54 100.09
C LEU A 286 -110.61 23.56 99.74
N THR A 287 -110.25 24.46 100.66
CA THR A 287 -109.13 25.39 100.44
C THR A 287 -107.78 24.69 100.34
N GLU A 288 -107.51 23.66 101.14
CA GLU A 288 -106.27 22.88 101.06
C GLU A 288 -106.19 22.06 99.75
N GLN A 289 -107.32 21.50 99.28
CA GLN A 289 -107.41 20.83 97.98
C GLN A 289 -107.32 21.80 96.79
N ILE A 290 -107.80 23.04 96.93
CA ILE A 290 -107.63 24.10 95.93
C ILE A 290 -106.16 24.53 95.88
N GLN A 291 -105.54 24.85 97.02
CA GLN A 291 -104.13 25.23 97.09
C GLN A 291 -103.24 24.12 96.50
N LYS A 292 -103.50 22.85 96.82
CA LYS A 292 -102.77 21.72 96.23
C LYS A 292 -103.00 21.60 94.71
N MET A 293 -104.18 21.96 94.21
CA MET A 293 -104.41 22.06 92.77
C MET A 293 -103.62 23.23 92.15
N GLU A 294 -103.61 24.40 92.78
CA GLU A 294 -102.85 25.58 92.35
C GLU A 294 -101.34 25.28 92.33
N GLU A 295 -100.78 24.68 93.38
CA GLU A 295 -99.40 24.20 93.46
C GLU A 295 -99.08 23.17 92.35
N SER A 296 -99.98 22.22 92.10
CA SER A 296 -99.79 21.24 91.01
C SER A 296 -99.86 21.89 89.61
N GLN A 297 -100.69 22.92 89.44
CA GLN A 297 -100.77 23.71 88.21
C GLN A 297 -99.51 24.57 88.03
N HIS A 298 -98.96 25.11 89.11
CA HIS A 298 -97.68 25.83 89.08
C HIS A 298 -96.51 24.90 88.70
N SER A 299 -96.37 23.72 89.33
CA SER A 299 -95.34 22.72 88.93
C SER A 299 -95.51 22.32 87.46
N THR A 300 -96.75 22.00 87.04
CA THR A 300 -97.03 21.63 85.64
C THR A 300 -96.71 22.78 84.67
N ALA A 301 -96.98 24.04 85.05
CA ALA A 301 -96.66 25.20 84.24
C ALA A 301 -95.16 25.50 84.19
N GLU A 302 -94.42 25.29 85.28
CA GLU A 302 -92.97 25.44 85.35
C GLU A 302 -92.25 24.34 84.54
N GLU A 303 -92.71 23.08 84.63
CA GLU A 303 -92.25 21.97 83.79
C GLU A 303 -92.57 22.19 82.30
N LEU A 304 -93.75 22.73 81.97
CA LEU A 304 -94.08 23.13 80.60
C LEU A 304 -93.24 24.32 80.12
N GLN A 305 -92.93 25.29 80.98
CA GLN A 305 -92.03 26.39 80.63
C GLN A 305 -90.58 25.90 80.43
N ALA A 306 -90.12 24.96 81.25
CA ALA A 306 -88.80 24.34 81.11
C ALA A 306 -88.69 23.53 79.81
N THR A 307 -89.69 22.72 79.46
CA THR A 307 -89.70 21.97 78.19
C THR A 307 -89.86 22.86 76.96
N LEU A 308 -90.57 24.00 77.07
CA LEU A 308 -90.60 25.01 76.01
C LEU A 308 -89.25 25.74 75.86
N GLN A 309 -88.53 25.99 76.95
CA GLN A 309 -87.18 26.55 76.90
C GLN A 309 -86.19 25.54 76.29
N GLU A 310 -86.22 24.27 76.73
CA GLU A 310 -85.36 23.22 76.16
C GLU A 310 -85.64 23.04 74.65
N LEU A 311 -86.90 23.08 74.22
CA LEU A 311 -87.26 23.04 72.81
C LEU A 311 -86.74 24.26 72.03
N ALA A 312 -86.74 25.45 72.64
CA ALA A 312 -86.17 26.65 72.03
C ALA A 312 -84.63 26.57 71.93
N ASP A 313 -83.97 26.06 72.97
CA ASP A 313 -82.51 25.84 72.99
C ASP A 313 -82.10 24.79 71.94
N GLN A 314 -82.84 23.68 71.86
CA GLN A 314 -82.68 22.67 70.78
C GLN A 314 -82.91 23.30 69.39
N GLN A 315 -83.91 24.18 69.24
CA GLN A 315 -84.18 24.87 67.98
C GLN A 315 -83.08 25.90 67.62
N GLN A 316 -82.41 26.51 68.60
CA GLN A 316 -81.20 27.32 68.38
C GLN A 316 -80.03 26.42 67.92
N VAL A 317 -79.76 25.30 68.61
CA VAL A 317 -78.70 24.36 68.24
C VAL A 317 -78.91 23.81 66.81
N VAL A 318 -80.15 23.54 66.39
CA VAL A 318 -80.46 23.14 65.01
C VAL A 318 -80.16 24.26 63.99
N GLN A 319 -80.42 25.53 64.35
CA GLN A 319 -80.07 26.67 63.49
C GLN A 319 -78.55 26.85 63.38
N GLU A 320 -77.82 26.77 64.49
CA GLU A 320 -76.36 26.84 64.52
C GLU A 320 -75.71 25.69 63.72
N LEU A 321 -76.20 24.45 63.87
CA LEU A 321 -75.75 23.32 63.08
C LEU A 321 -76.11 23.45 61.59
N THR A 322 -77.22 24.11 61.25
CA THR A 322 -77.58 24.39 59.86
C THR A 322 -76.61 25.40 59.24
N ALA A 323 -76.36 26.52 59.92
CA ALA A 323 -75.39 27.53 59.49
C ALA A 323 -73.96 26.96 59.36
N GLU A 324 -73.55 26.08 60.28
CA GLU A 324 -72.25 25.39 60.20
C GLU A 324 -72.19 24.40 59.03
N ASN A 325 -73.28 23.70 58.70
CA ASN A 325 -73.34 22.86 57.50
C ASN A 325 -73.26 23.68 56.20
N GLU A 326 -73.90 24.85 56.16
CA GLU A 326 -73.78 25.79 55.02
C GLU A 326 -72.34 26.31 54.90
N ARG A 327 -71.72 26.74 55.99
CA ARG A 327 -70.31 27.17 56.07
C ARG A 327 -69.35 26.08 55.58
N LEU A 328 -69.54 24.83 56.02
CA LEU A 328 -68.76 23.68 55.58
C LEU A 328 -69.00 23.32 54.10
N ALA A 329 -70.19 23.58 53.56
CA ALA A 329 -70.48 23.42 52.14
C ALA A 329 -69.76 24.47 51.28
N GLU A 330 -69.66 25.72 51.74
CA GLU A 330 -68.86 26.76 51.10
C GLU A 330 -67.36 26.43 51.13
N GLU A 331 -66.81 26.03 52.29
CA GLU A 331 -65.41 25.58 52.41
C GLU A 331 -65.10 24.40 51.48
N LYS A 332 -66.01 23.42 51.41
CA LYS A 332 -65.91 22.30 50.47
C LYS A 332 -65.90 22.76 49.01
N GLY A 333 -66.69 23.78 48.64
CA GLY A 333 -66.69 24.38 47.30
C GLY A 333 -65.38 25.09 46.96
N LEU A 334 -64.82 25.84 47.91
CA LEU A 334 -63.51 26.49 47.78
C LEU A 334 -62.38 25.46 47.65
N LEU A 335 -62.39 24.40 48.45
CA LEU A 335 -61.44 23.29 48.34
C LEU A 335 -61.57 22.54 47.00
N GLN A 336 -62.78 22.30 46.52
CA GLN A 336 -63.02 21.64 45.23
C GLN A 336 -62.52 22.49 44.05
N THR A 337 -62.74 23.80 44.06
CA THR A 337 -62.23 24.70 43.01
C THR A 337 -60.70 24.87 43.07
N SER A 338 -60.12 24.94 44.27
CA SER A 338 -58.67 24.94 44.46
C SER A 338 -58.00 23.65 43.95
N LEU A 339 -58.57 22.49 44.26
CA LEU A 339 -58.12 21.19 43.75
C LEU A 339 -58.20 21.10 42.23
N GLN A 340 -59.24 21.68 41.62
CA GLN A 340 -59.39 21.72 40.16
C GLN A 340 -58.31 22.58 39.50
N GLN A 341 -58.03 23.78 40.04
CA GLN A 341 -56.93 24.63 39.57
C GLN A 341 -55.55 23.95 39.74
N GLN A 342 -55.37 23.17 40.81
CA GLN A 342 -54.14 22.39 41.02
C GLN A 342 -53.98 21.29 39.96
N ARG A 343 -55.06 20.60 39.57
CA ARG A 343 -55.05 19.59 38.49
C ARG A 343 -54.67 20.20 37.15
N GLU A 344 -55.32 21.30 36.76
CA GLU A 344 -55.03 22.04 35.53
C GLU A 344 -53.57 22.52 35.47
N ARG A 345 -53.02 22.98 36.61
CA ARG A 345 -51.60 23.36 36.73
C ARG A 345 -50.66 22.16 36.54
N VAL A 346 -51.01 20.99 37.06
CA VAL A 346 -50.21 19.75 36.89
C VAL A 346 -50.29 19.26 35.44
N GLU A 347 -51.46 19.29 34.82
CA GLU A 347 -51.67 18.91 33.42
C GLU A 347 -50.86 19.81 32.46
N LEU A 348 -50.87 21.13 32.68
CA LEU A 348 -50.04 22.08 31.92
C LEU A 348 -48.53 21.84 32.10
N LEU A 349 -48.09 21.36 33.27
CA LEU A 349 -46.70 20.95 33.49
C LEU A 349 -46.38 19.61 32.80
N SER A 350 -47.33 18.67 32.76
CA SER A 350 -47.20 17.41 32.02
C SER A 350 -47.04 17.66 30.53
N GLN A 351 -47.91 18.47 29.92
CA GLN A 351 -47.83 18.87 28.50
C GLN A 351 -46.48 19.55 28.16
N LYS A 352 -45.94 20.37 29.08
CA LYS A 352 -44.61 20.99 28.91
C LYS A 352 -43.48 19.97 28.99
N ASN A 353 -43.54 19.01 29.90
CA ASN A 353 -42.56 17.93 30.00
C ASN A 353 -42.60 17.00 28.79
N GLU A 354 -43.79 16.71 28.25
CA GLU A 354 -43.97 15.94 27.02
C GLU A 354 -43.38 16.68 25.81
N ALA A 355 -43.69 17.96 25.65
CA ALA A 355 -43.13 18.80 24.57
C ALA A 355 -41.59 18.99 24.67
N LEU A 356 -41.02 18.97 25.88
CA LEU A 356 -39.56 18.96 26.08
C LEU A 356 -38.96 17.58 25.76
N THR A 357 -39.63 16.49 26.15
CA THR A 357 -39.21 15.11 25.85
C THR A 357 -39.20 14.86 24.34
N GLY A 358 -40.22 15.31 23.60
CA GLY A 358 -40.28 15.25 22.15
C GLY A 358 -39.09 15.96 21.48
N LYS A 359 -38.78 17.18 21.92
CA LYS A 359 -37.60 17.93 21.41
C LYS A 359 -36.27 17.26 21.73
N LEU A 360 -36.13 16.64 22.91
CA LEU A 360 -34.94 15.85 23.24
C LEU A 360 -34.84 14.59 22.36
N GLN A 361 -35.96 13.97 22.01
CA GLN A 361 -36.01 12.84 21.08
C GLN A 361 -35.67 13.25 19.63
N GLU A 362 -36.16 14.39 19.15
CA GLU A 362 -35.78 14.98 17.86
C GLU A 362 -34.26 15.26 17.79
N VAL A 363 -33.70 15.88 18.84
CA VAL A 363 -32.25 16.15 18.93
C VAL A 363 -31.45 14.84 19.00
N ALA A 364 -31.93 13.82 19.73
CA ALA A 364 -31.28 12.51 19.78
C ALA A 364 -31.32 11.78 18.42
N GLN A 365 -32.40 11.92 17.65
CA GLN A 365 -32.52 11.40 16.29
C GLN A 365 -31.60 12.12 15.32
N ALA A 366 -31.52 13.46 15.36
CA ALA A 366 -30.55 14.23 14.58
C ALA A 366 -29.10 13.78 14.87
N GLN A 367 -28.75 13.66 16.15
CA GLN A 367 -27.45 13.13 16.58
C GLN A 367 -27.21 11.67 16.18
N SER A 368 -28.24 10.88 15.87
CA SER A 368 -28.04 9.50 15.38
C SER A 368 -27.50 9.48 13.94
N GLY A 369 -27.91 10.44 13.11
CA GLY A 369 -27.33 10.65 11.77
C GLY A 369 -25.87 11.08 11.85
N ASP A 370 -25.54 12.04 12.72
CA ASP A 370 -24.15 12.45 12.94
C ASP A 370 -23.29 11.32 13.53
N LYS A 371 -23.85 10.42 14.35
CA LYS A 371 -23.15 9.22 14.84
C LYS A 371 -22.91 8.18 13.75
N SER A 372 -23.86 7.96 12.83
CA SER A 372 -23.63 7.12 11.63
C SER A 372 -22.48 7.70 10.81
N ARG A 373 -22.56 9.01 10.49
CA ARG A 373 -21.53 9.73 9.73
C ARG A 373 -20.16 9.71 10.43
N ALA A 374 -20.12 9.79 11.76
CA ALA A 374 -18.88 9.68 12.53
C ALA A 374 -18.28 8.26 12.42
N ALA A 375 -19.09 7.21 12.56
CA ALA A 375 -18.65 5.82 12.41
C ALA A 375 -18.22 5.51 10.96
N GLU A 376 -18.91 6.06 9.95
CA GLU A 376 -18.52 5.96 8.53
C GLU A 376 -17.19 6.67 8.23
N LEU A 377 -16.90 7.78 8.93
CA LEU A 377 -15.60 8.46 8.84
C LEU A 377 -14.52 7.67 9.58
N GLU A 378 -14.81 7.13 10.77
CA GLU A 378 -13.90 6.28 11.55
C GLU A 378 -13.50 5.02 10.75
N GLN A 379 -14.47 4.34 10.13
CA GLN A 379 -14.23 3.21 9.22
C GLN A 379 -13.36 3.62 8.03
N ARG A 380 -13.64 4.74 7.36
CA ARG A 380 -12.79 5.24 6.26
C ARG A 380 -11.36 5.56 6.71
N TYR A 381 -11.16 5.98 7.95
CA TYR A 381 -9.82 6.17 8.52
C TYR A 381 -9.13 4.84 8.83
N THR A 382 -9.84 3.82 9.34
CA THR A 382 -9.24 2.48 9.52
C THR A 382 -8.87 1.86 8.18
N ASP A 383 -9.77 1.89 7.19
CA ASP A 383 -9.55 1.35 5.84
C ASP A 383 -8.32 2.00 5.16
N LEU A 384 -8.16 3.32 5.32
CA LEU A 384 -7.02 4.07 4.79
C LEU A 384 -5.70 3.73 5.51
N VAL A 385 -5.74 3.53 6.83
CA VAL A 385 -4.57 3.11 7.63
C VAL A 385 -4.16 1.68 7.28
N GLU A 386 -5.13 0.78 7.03
CA GLU A 386 -4.89 -0.60 6.61
C GLU A 386 -4.37 -0.68 5.17
N SER A 387 -4.94 0.05 4.20
CA SER A 387 -4.37 0.17 2.85
C SER A 387 -2.93 0.69 2.90
N SER A 388 -2.70 1.79 3.61
CA SER A 388 -1.35 2.36 3.76
C SER A 388 -0.39 1.39 4.45
N ARG A 389 -0.87 0.53 5.38
CA ARG A 389 -0.06 -0.53 5.98
C ARG A 389 0.28 -1.60 4.95
N PHE A 390 -0.71 -2.12 4.22
CA PHE A 390 -0.52 -3.16 3.21
C PHE A 390 0.41 -2.69 2.08
N GLU A 391 0.30 -1.44 1.64
CA GLU A 391 1.22 -0.80 0.70
C GLU A 391 2.65 -0.74 1.23
N ARG A 392 2.84 -0.42 2.52
CA ARG A 392 4.16 -0.44 3.19
C ARG A 392 4.71 -1.85 3.33
N GLU A 393 3.86 -2.83 3.66
CA GLU A 393 4.21 -4.26 3.78
C GLU A 393 4.71 -4.78 2.41
N LYS A 394 3.94 -4.55 1.34
CA LYS A 394 4.31 -4.86 -0.05
C LYS A 394 5.60 -4.16 -0.52
N LEU A 395 5.85 -2.92 -0.10
CA LEU A 395 7.11 -2.22 -0.40
C LEU A 395 8.31 -2.81 0.34
N VAL A 396 8.13 -3.29 1.57
CA VAL A 396 9.16 -4.02 2.33
C VAL A 396 9.44 -5.39 1.70
N ASP A 397 8.41 -6.11 1.24
CA ASP A 397 8.58 -7.38 0.52
C ASP A 397 9.39 -7.19 -0.77
N ILE A 398 9.04 -6.19 -1.59
CA ILE A 398 9.78 -5.83 -2.81
C ILE A 398 11.22 -5.42 -2.46
N GLN A 399 11.43 -4.64 -1.39
CA GLN A 399 12.77 -4.27 -0.93
C GLN A 399 13.57 -5.51 -0.49
N GLN A 400 12.96 -6.47 0.21
CA GLN A 400 13.62 -7.69 0.65
C GLN A 400 13.93 -8.64 -0.52
N GLN A 401 13.04 -8.75 -1.51
CA GLN A 401 13.29 -9.47 -2.76
C GLN A 401 14.47 -8.87 -3.52
N LEU A 402 14.45 -7.55 -3.79
CA LEU A 402 15.53 -6.86 -4.48
C LEU A 402 16.87 -6.95 -3.73
N THR A 403 16.84 -6.87 -2.39
CA THR A 403 18.04 -7.07 -1.54
C THR A 403 18.54 -8.53 -1.59
N GLY A 404 17.64 -9.50 -1.74
CA GLY A 404 17.97 -10.90 -1.96
C GLY A 404 18.66 -11.12 -3.30
N SER A 405 18.04 -10.65 -4.39
CA SER A 405 18.59 -10.75 -5.76
C SER A 405 19.90 -9.97 -5.94
N LEU A 406 20.08 -8.85 -5.24
CA LEU A 406 21.36 -8.15 -5.22
C LEU A 406 22.44 -9.02 -4.56
N ARG A 407 22.15 -9.65 -3.41
CA ARG A 407 23.13 -10.51 -2.72
C ARG A 407 23.51 -11.73 -3.55
N THR A 408 22.56 -12.41 -4.19
CA THR A 408 22.90 -13.56 -5.05
C THR A 408 23.75 -13.13 -6.24
N LEU A 409 23.50 -11.94 -6.82
CA LEU A 409 24.34 -11.39 -7.89
C LEU A 409 25.73 -10.96 -7.40
N GLU A 410 25.85 -10.48 -6.15
CA GLU A 410 27.14 -10.20 -5.50
C GLU A 410 27.94 -11.50 -5.22
N GLU A 411 27.25 -12.57 -4.82
CA GLU A 411 27.82 -13.92 -4.61
C GLU A 411 28.29 -14.54 -5.94
N GLU A 412 27.46 -14.52 -6.99
CA GLU A 412 27.82 -14.92 -8.36
C GLU A 412 28.99 -14.08 -8.93
N HIS A 413 29.01 -12.77 -8.67
CA HIS A 413 30.14 -11.92 -9.05
C HIS A 413 31.42 -12.30 -8.31
N GLN A 414 31.34 -12.63 -7.01
CA GLN A 414 32.49 -13.06 -6.23
C GLN A 414 33.01 -14.43 -6.68
N GLU A 415 32.13 -15.36 -7.04
CA GLU A 415 32.51 -16.67 -7.57
C GLU A 415 33.17 -16.55 -8.95
N THR A 416 32.54 -15.86 -9.90
CA THR A 416 33.11 -15.64 -11.25
C THR A 416 34.43 -14.87 -11.18
N GLN A 417 34.57 -13.90 -10.27
CA GLN A 417 35.86 -13.25 -9.98
C GLN A 417 36.89 -14.22 -9.34
N GLY A 418 36.45 -15.26 -8.63
CA GLY A 418 37.27 -16.38 -8.17
C GLY A 418 37.76 -17.27 -9.33
N GLN A 419 36.84 -17.71 -10.19
CA GLN A 419 37.15 -18.49 -11.39
C GLN A 419 38.14 -17.75 -12.30
N VAL A 420 37.92 -16.44 -12.54
CA VAL A 420 38.83 -15.58 -13.33
C VAL A 420 40.21 -15.43 -12.67
N ARG A 421 40.33 -15.48 -11.34
CA ARG A 421 41.65 -15.52 -10.66
C ARG A 421 42.33 -16.85 -10.88
N SER A 422 41.64 -17.97 -10.66
CA SER A 422 42.17 -19.32 -10.90
C SER A 422 42.67 -19.51 -12.34
N LEU A 423 41.91 -19.04 -13.34
CA LEU A 423 42.30 -19.12 -14.75
C LEU A 423 43.48 -18.21 -15.11
N ARG A 424 43.66 -17.07 -14.41
CA ARG A 424 44.87 -16.23 -14.55
C ARG A 424 46.09 -16.90 -13.94
N GLU A 425 45.94 -17.49 -12.75
CA GLU A 425 47.00 -18.24 -12.07
C GLU A 425 47.43 -19.46 -12.91
N GLU A 426 46.48 -20.22 -13.49
CA GLU A 426 46.81 -21.32 -14.40
C GLU A 426 47.47 -20.85 -15.70
N ARG A 427 46.98 -19.77 -16.32
CA ARG A 427 47.63 -19.14 -17.48
C ARG A 427 49.08 -18.79 -17.18
N ASP A 428 49.35 -18.21 -16.01
CA ASP A 428 50.69 -17.78 -15.61
C ASP A 428 51.59 -18.99 -15.26
N ASP A 429 51.05 -20.04 -14.62
CA ASP A 429 51.72 -21.32 -14.37
C ASP A 429 52.00 -22.11 -15.67
N LEU A 430 51.23 -21.88 -16.74
CA LEU A 430 51.45 -22.43 -18.08
C LEU A 430 52.45 -21.58 -18.89
N GLN A 431 52.34 -20.25 -18.86
CA GLN A 431 53.28 -19.33 -19.52
C GLN A 431 54.70 -19.54 -18.96
N GLY A 432 54.85 -19.59 -17.63
CA GLY A 432 56.13 -19.86 -16.96
C GLY A 432 56.66 -21.30 -17.13
N ARG A 433 55.91 -22.20 -17.77
CA ARG A 433 56.42 -23.50 -18.29
C ARG A 433 56.83 -23.38 -19.75
N LEU A 434 56.05 -22.69 -20.58
CA LEU A 434 56.38 -22.43 -21.99
C LEU A 434 57.69 -21.65 -22.13
N GLU A 435 57.91 -20.63 -21.28
CA GLU A 435 59.16 -19.85 -21.26
C GLU A 435 60.38 -20.74 -20.95
N LYS A 436 60.26 -21.68 -20.00
CA LYS A 436 61.33 -22.64 -19.65
C LYS A 436 61.56 -23.69 -20.74
N GLU A 437 60.50 -24.16 -21.41
CA GLU A 437 60.60 -25.05 -22.57
C GLU A 437 61.29 -24.35 -23.75
N VAL A 438 61.04 -23.06 -23.96
CA VAL A 438 61.73 -22.24 -24.98
C VAL A 438 63.20 -22.01 -24.60
N GLU A 439 63.50 -21.73 -23.32
CA GLU A 439 64.87 -21.59 -22.81
C GLU A 439 65.67 -22.89 -22.97
N ALA A 440 65.13 -24.03 -22.51
CA ALA A 440 65.75 -25.35 -22.64
C ALA A 440 65.92 -25.78 -24.10
N ARG A 441 64.98 -25.44 -25.00
CA ARG A 441 65.16 -25.63 -26.45
C ARG A 441 66.30 -24.78 -27.00
N GLY A 442 66.42 -23.52 -26.57
CA GLY A 442 67.52 -22.63 -26.94
C GLY A 442 68.89 -23.11 -26.46
N GLU A 443 68.94 -23.74 -25.28
CA GLU A 443 70.14 -24.42 -24.78
C GLU A 443 70.45 -25.69 -25.60
N MET A 444 69.44 -26.52 -25.89
CA MET A 444 69.61 -27.72 -26.71
C MET A 444 70.07 -27.40 -28.13
N THR A 445 69.60 -26.30 -28.74
CA THR A 445 70.10 -25.86 -30.05
C THR A 445 71.55 -25.39 -29.98
N ARG A 446 71.94 -24.64 -28.95
CA ARG A 446 73.34 -24.23 -28.75
C ARG A 446 74.27 -25.44 -28.55
N ALA A 447 73.88 -26.40 -27.71
CA ALA A 447 74.64 -27.64 -27.52
C ALA A 447 74.75 -28.46 -28.83
N ALA A 448 73.70 -28.50 -29.66
CA ALA A 448 73.75 -29.17 -30.96
C ALA A 448 74.65 -28.44 -31.98
N GLU A 449 74.75 -27.11 -31.92
CA GLU A 449 75.69 -26.30 -32.72
C GLU A 449 77.14 -26.50 -32.26
N GLU A 450 77.39 -26.52 -30.95
CA GLU A 450 78.69 -26.83 -30.34
C GLU A 450 79.17 -28.25 -30.70
N HIS A 451 78.29 -29.26 -30.59
CA HIS A 451 78.60 -30.62 -31.00
C HIS A 451 78.86 -30.74 -32.52
N ARG A 452 78.15 -29.97 -33.35
CA ARG A 452 78.42 -29.90 -34.80
C ARG A 452 79.81 -29.32 -35.06
N ALA A 453 80.16 -28.20 -34.44
CA ALA A 453 81.48 -27.58 -34.57
C ALA A 453 82.61 -28.53 -34.12
N ALA A 454 82.41 -29.26 -33.02
CA ALA A 454 83.36 -30.27 -32.56
C ALA A 454 83.49 -31.45 -33.54
N MET A 455 82.38 -31.93 -34.12
CA MET A 455 82.40 -32.99 -35.14
C MET A 455 83.10 -32.56 -36.44
N ASP A 456 82.88 -31.34 -36.92
CA ASP A 456 83.57 -30.83 -38.10
C ASP A 456 85.07 -30.60 -37.85
N ALA A 457 85.46 -30.18 -36.64
CA ALA A 457 86.87 -30.11 -36.23
C ALA A 457 87.53 -31.51 -36.22
N LEU A 458 86.88 -32.51 -35.62
CA LEU A 458 87.35 -33.91 -35.63
C LEU A 458 87.42 -34.49 -37.05
N ARG A 459 86.51 -34.09 -37.95
CA ARG A 459 86.48 -34.51 -39.36
C ARG A 459 87.70 -34.00 -40.13
N VAL A 460 88.11 -32.75 -39.91
CA VAL A 460 89.34 -32.18 -40.49
C VAL A 460 90.57 -32.96 -40.02
N GLU A 461 90.67 -33.23 -38.72
CA GLU A 461 91.80 -33.98 -38.13
C GLU A 461 91.84 -35.44 -38.59
N ASN A 462 90.68 -36.10 -38.74
CA ASN A 462 90.60 -37.45 -39.30
C ASN A 462 91.07 -37.50 -40.77
N GLY A 463 90.72 -36.48 -41.57
CA GLY A 463 91.24 -36.30 -42.93
C GLY A 463 92.77 -36.17 -42.97
N ARG A 464 93.34 -35.40 -42.04
CA ARG A 464 94.80 -35.26 -41.87
C ARG A 464 95.47 -36.59 -41.53
N LEU A 465 94.90 -37.37 -40.61
CA LEU A 465 95.42 -38.68 -40.21
C LEU A 465 95.28 -39.74 -41.31
N LYS A 466 94.20 -39.73 -42.09
CA LYS A 466 94.01 -40.69 -43.20
C LYS A 466 95.11 -40.58 -44.25
N ALA A 467 95.47 -39.35 -44.65
CA ALA A 467 96.56 -39.11 -45.60
C ALA A 467 97.92 -39.67 -45.12
N GLN A 468 98.14 -39.72 -43.80
CA GLN A 468 99.32 -40.32 -43.19
C GLN A 468 99.30 -41.85 -43.25
N VAL A 469 98.14 -42.50 -43.13
CA VAL A 469 98.00 -43.96 -43.18
C VAL A 469 98.20 -44.50 -44.60
N ASP A 470 97.68 -43.83 -45.62
CA ASP A 470 97.78 -44.30 -47.01
C ASP A 470 99.25 -44.30 -47.51
N LEU A 471 100.08 -43.36 -47.02
CA LEU A 471 101.53 -43.33 -47.26
C LEU A 471 102.28 -44.54 -46.68
N GLU A 472 101.88 -45.03 -45.50
CA GLU A 472 102.49 -46.21 -44.88
C GLU A 472 102.02 -47.52 -45.54
N ARG A 473 100.77 -47.58 -46.00
CA ARG A 473 100.21 -48.76 -46.67
C ARG A 473 100.95 -49.14 -47.95
N GLN A 474 101.42 -48.16 -48.71
CA GLN A 474 102.19 -48.38 -49.95
C GLN A 474 103.43 -49.27 -49.68
N LYS A 475 104.22 -48.92 -48.66
CA LYS A 475 105.45 -49.63 -48.25
C LYS A 475 105.22 -51.09 -47.90
N VAL A 476 104.05 -51.41 -47.32
CA VAL A 476 103.68 -52.78 -46.93
C VAL A 476 103.27 -53.63 -48.13
N GLY A 477 102.78 -53.03 -49.21
CA GLY A 477 102.46 -53.74 -50.46
C GLY A 477 103.70 -54.36 -51.11
N GLU A 478 104.80 -53.62 -51.12
CA GLU A 478 106.11 -54.04 -51.66
C GLU A 478 106.64 -55.29 -50.95
N LEU A 479 106.52 -55.34 -49.61
CA LEU A 479 106.99 -56.47 -48.80
C LEU A 479 106.20 -57.77 -49.05
N LYS A 480 104.90 -57.67 -49.37
CA LYS A 480 104.03 -58.85 -49.58
C LYS A 480 104.24 -59.57 -50.91
N ALA A 481 104.95 -58.96 -51.86
CA ALA A 481 105.26 -59.59 -53.15
C ALA A 481 106.26 -60.76 -53.06
N MET A 482 106.94 -60.94 -51.91
CA MET A 482 108.07 -61.88 -51.77
C MET A 482 107.71 -63.31 -51.32
N GLN A 483 106.44 -63.66 -51.03
CA GLN A 483 106.15 -64.91 -50.29
C GLN A 483 104.92 -65.70 -50.78
N SER A 484 105.17 -66.90 -51.32
CA SER A 484 104.24 -67.98 -51.74
C SER A 484 105.09 -69.20 -52.10
N ALA A 485 104.69 -70.48 -51.95
CA ALA A 485 103.53 -71.14 -51.32
C ALA A 485 103.97 -72.59 -50.93
N GLY A 486 103.07 -73.46 -50.46
CA GLY A 486 103.41 -74.89 -50.27
C GLY A 486 102.37 -75.72 -49.50
N ASP A 487 101.54 -76.47 -50.23
CA ASP A 487 100.35 -77.14 -49.66
C ASP A 487 100.51 -78.65 -49.48
N SER A 488 100.35 -79.09 -48.23
CA SER A 488 100.21 -80.51 -47.82
C SER A 488 99.54 -80.60 -46.44
N THR A 489 99.88 -79.63 -45.59
CA THR A 489 99.00 -78.98 -44.60
C THR A 489 97.52 -78.96 -44.98
N GLU A 490 97.19 -78.70 -46.25
CA GLU A 490 95.86 -78.45 -46.78
C GLU A 490 94.81 -79.54 -46.42
N LEU A 491 95.15 -80.82 -46.54
CA LEU A 491 94.20 -81.89 -46.21
C LEU A 491 94.00 -82.05 -44.68
N GLN A 492 95.06 -81.86 -43.90
CA GLN A 492 94.97 -81.85 -42.43
C GLN A 492 94.25 -80.59 -41.92
N ARG A 493 94.36 -79.47 -42.66
CA ARG A 493 93.61 -78.22 -42.44
C ARG A 493 92.12 -78.44 -42.67
N LEU A 494 91.73 -79.13 -43.74
CA LEU A 494 90.32 -79.47 -44.02
C LEU A 494 89.69 -80.34 -42.92
N LEU A 495 90.38 -81.36 -42.41
CA LEU A 495 89.85 -82.17 -41.31
C LEU A 495 89.74 -81.40 -39.99
N LYS A 496 90.73 -80.54 -39.69
CA LYS A 496 90.67 -79.63 -38.54
C LYS A 496 89.54 -78.61 -38.69
N ALA A 497 89.33 -78.08 -39.90
CA ALA A 497 88.23 -77.18 -40.22
C ALA A 497 86.86 -77.84 -39.98
N ALA A 498 86.67 -79.10 -40.39
CA ALA A 498 85.42 -79.82 -40.15
C ALA A 498 85.10 -80.00 -38.65
N HIS A 499 86.10 -80.22 -37.80
CA HIS A 499 85.89 -80.24 -36.34
C HIS A 499 85.61 -78.85 -35.77
N SER A 500 86.35 -77.81 -36.17
CA SER A 500 86.04 -76.44 -35.72
C SER A 500 84.70 -75.92 -36.25
N GLU A 501 84.22 -76.42 -37.39
CA GLU A 501 82.88 -76.13 -37.92
C GLU A 501 81.79 -76.78 -37.07
N ARG A 502 81.97 -78.03 -36.61
CA ARG A 502 81.08 -78.64 -35.61
C ARG A 502 81.07 -77.79 -34.33
N ASP A 503 82.24 -77.46 -33.81
CA ASP A 503 82.37 -76.76 -32.53
C ASP A 503 81.79 -75.33 -32.62
N ARG A 504 81.91 -74.68 -33.79
CA ARG A 504 81.20 -73.43 -34.14
C ARG A 504 79.68 -73.61 -34.14
N LEU A 505 79.18 -74.63 -34.84
CA LEU A 505 77.73 -74.90 -34.94
C LEU A 505 77.11 -75.30 -33.59
N GLU A 506 77.86 -76.01 -32.73
CA GLU A 506 77.43 -76.29 -31.35
C GLU A 506 77.36 -75.01 -30.51
N GLY A 507 78.31 -74.09 -30.68
CA GLY A 507 78.25 -72.72 -30.14
C GLY A 507 77.01 -71.95 -30.61
N GLU A 508 76.82 -71.83 -31.93
CA GLU A 508 75.67 -71.14 -32.54
C GLU A 508 74.32 -71.74 -32.10
N VAL A 509 74.24 -73.06 -31.87
CA VAL A 509 73.05 -73.71 -31.31
C VAL A 509 72.83 -73.39 -29.82
N THR A 510 73.88 -73.07 -29.04
CA THR A 510 73.72 -72.53 -27.69
C THR A 510 73.36 -71.05 -27.67
N GLU A 511 73.92 -70.25 -28.58
CA GLU A 511 73.61 -68.83 -28.74
C GLU A 511 72.15 -68.64 -29.17
N LEU A 512 71.68 -69.35 -30.21
CA LEU A 512 70.28 -69.32 -30.66
C LEU A 512 69.28 -69.78 -29.58
N ARG A 513 69.69 -70.66 -28.65
CA ARG A 513 68.86 -71.04 -27.48
C ARG A 513 68.81 -69.94 -26.44
N GLN A 514 69.90 -69.21 -26.23
CA GLN A 514 69.94 -68.06 -25.33
C GLN A 514 69.14 -66.88 -25.91
N GLU A 515 69.26 -66.61 -27.21
CA GLU A 515 68.45 -65.62 -27.93
C GLU A 515 66.96 -65.95 -27.88
N LEU A 516 66.58 -67.22 -28.07
CA LEU A 516 65.19 -67.66 -27.93
C LEU A 516 64.66 -67.45 -26.50
N LEU A 517 65.46 -67.74 -25.47
CA LEU A 517 65.08 -67.54 -24.08
C LEU A 517 64.95 -66.04 -23.73
N GLN A 518 65.88 -65.21 -24.23
CA GLN A 518 65.84 -63.76 -24.08
C GLN A 518 64.59 -63.18 -24.75
N ALA A 519 64.32 -63.57 -26.00
CA ALA A 519 63.13 -63.17 -26.74
C ALA A 519 61.83 -63.61 -26.03
N GLN A 520 61.82 -64.79 -25.39
CA GLN A 520 60.70 -65.21 -24.54
C GLN A 520 60.50 -64.24 -23.37
N THR A 521 61.54 -63.95 -22.58
CA THR A 521 61.43 -62.99 -21.47
C THR A 521 61.07 -61.57 -21.93
N ASP A 522 61.53 -61.15 -23.10
CA ASP A 522 61.19 -59.85 -23.69
C ASP A 522 59.72 -59.81 -24.13
N THR A 523 59.18 -60.92 -24.67
CA THR A 523 57.74 -61.02 -24.99
C THR A 523 56.85 -61.08 -23.75
N GLU A 524 57.26 -61.76 -22.68
CA GLU A 524 56.55 -61.75 -21.39
C GLU A 524 56.54 -60.33 -20.78
N HIS A 525 57.67 -59.62 -20.84
CA HIS A 525 57.77 -58.24 -20.40
C HIS A 525 56.87 -57.31 -21.24
N ALA A 526 56.89 -57.44 -22.56
CA ALA A 526 56.05 -56.67 -23.47
C ALA A 526 54.55 -56.93 -23.24
N GLN A 527 54.15 -58.19 -23.00
CA GLN A 527 52.77 -58.52 -22.62
C GLN A 527 52.37 -57.86 -21.30
N GLY A 528 53.23 -57.90 -20.27
CA GLY A 528 52.99 -57.23 -18.99
C GLY A 528 52.83 -55.70 -19.11
N LEU A 529 53.65 -55.06 -19.96
CA LEU A 529 53.51 -53.64 -20.29
C LEU A 529 52.20 -53.34 -21.05
N LEU A 530 51.82 -54.21 -21.99
CA LEU A 530 50.62 -54.04 -22.80
C LEU A 530 49.35 -54.19 -21.95
N SER A 531 49.25 -55.21 -21.09
CA SER A 531 48.12 -55.36 -20.16
C SER A 531 48.03 -54.21 -19.15
N LYS A 532 49.17 -53.62 -18.74
CA LYS A 532 49.18 -52.41 -17.91
C LYS A 532 48.64 -51.19 -18.66
N ALA A 533 49.03 -51.01 -19.93
CA ALA A 533 48.52 -49.95 -20.78
C ALA A 533 47.01 -50.10 -21.08
N GLU A 534 46.54 -51.33 -21.30
CA GLU A 534 45.09 -51.63 -21.45
C GLU A 534 44.29 -51.24 -20.21
N ALA A 535 44.78 -51.59 -19.01
CA ALA A 535 44.14 -51.21 -17.74
C ALA A 535 44.15 -49.69 -17.51
N GLU A 536 45.22 -48.98 -17.89
CA GLU A 536 45.30 -47.52 -17.82
C GLU A 536 44.33 -46.86 -18.82
N CYS A 537 44.22 -47.38 -20.04
CA CYS A 537 43.23 -46.94 -21.03
C CYS A 537 41.78 -47.18 -20.56
N GLN A 538 41.47 -48.34 -19.98
CA GLN A 538 40.15 -48.62 -19.39
C GLN A 538 39.83 -47.64 -18.25
N GLN A 539 40.79 -47.37 -17.37
CA GLN A 539 40.62 -46.40 -16.27
C GLN A 539 40.41 -44.97 -16.76
N VAL A 540 41.04 -44.57 -17.88
CA VAL A 540 40.80 -43.26 -18.52
C VAL A 540 39.41 -43.22 -19.17
N ALA A 541 38.99 -44.29 -19.84
CA ALA A 541 37.65 -44.38 -20.43
C ALA A 541 36.54 -44.31 -19.35
N GLU A 542 36.68 -45.04 -18.24
CA GLU A 542 35.74 -44.94 -17.11
C GLU A 542 35.65 -43.52 -16.54
N ARG A 543 36.79 -42.79 -16.45
CA ARG A 543 36.80 -41.40 -15.99
C ARG A 543 36.09 -40.47 -16.97
N ALA A 544 36.29 -40.68 -18.28
CA ALA A 544 35.61 -39.90 -19.31
C ALA A 544 34.09 -40.10 -19.25
N VAL A 545 33.61 -41.34 -19.16
CA VAL A 545 32.18 -41.65 -19.03
C VAL A 545 31.57 -41.03 -17.77
N ARG A 546 32.22 -41.14 -16.60
CA ARG A 546 31.71 -40.52 -15.36
C ARG A 546 31.63 -39.00 -15.44
N LEU A 547 32.58 -38.34 -16.13
CA LEU A 547 32.53 -36.89 -16.37
C LEU A 547 31.44 -36.52 -17.39
N GLU A 548 31.19 -37.35 -18.39
CA GLU A 548 30.08 -37.18 -19.34
C GLU A 548 28.71 -37.34 -18.64
N GLU A 549 28.56 -38.34 -17.77
CA GLU A 549 27.37 -38.53 -16.91
C GLU A 549 27.16 -37.34 -15.97
N GLU A 550 28.22 -36.84 -15.31
CA GLU A 550 28.15 -35.69 -14.40
C GLU A 550 27.78 -34.39 -15.14
N LEU A 551 28.42 -34.10 -16.28
CA LEU A 551 28.11 -32.93 -17.11
C LEU A 551 26.69 -33.01 -17.70
N SER A 552 26.24 -34.20 -18.13
CA SER A 552 24.87 -34.44 -18.59
C SER A 552 23.85 -34.14 -17.47
N GLY A 553 24.11 -34.62 -16.25
CA GLY A 553 23.29 -34.30 -15.08
C GLY A 553 23.25 -32.80 -14.74
N GLN A 554 24.39 -32.11 -14.84
CA GLN A 554 24.45 -30.65 -14.67
C GLN A 554 23.65 -29.90 -15.75
N VAL A 555 23.73 -30.32 -17.02
CA VAL A 555 22.93 -29.75 -18.11
C VAL A 555 21.44 -29.95 -17.85
N SER A 556 20.98 -31.16 -17.54
CA SER A 556 19.55 -31.39 -17.25
C SER A 556 19.05 -30.60 -16.03
N ALA A 557 19.86 -30.46 -14.97
CA ALA A 557 19.49 -29.62 -13.82
C ALA A 557 19.37 -28.12 -14.18
N LEU A 558 20.22 -27.62 -15.08
CA LEU A 558 20.13 -26.25 -15.61
C LEU A 558 18.92 -26.08 -16.55
N GLU A 559 18.56 -27.11 -17.32
CA GLU A 559 17.36 -27.12 -18.16
C GLU A 559 16.06 -27.16 -17.33
N GLU A 560 16.03 -27.94 -16.24
CA GLU A 560 14.90 -27.96 -15.28
C GLU A 560 14.76 -26.62 -14.56
N GLY A 561 15.87 -26.04 -14.06
CA GLY A 561 15.87 -24.70 -13.46
C GLY A 561 15.44 -23.60 -14.45
N GLY A 562 15.85 -23.72 -15.72
CA GLY A 562 15.40 -22.85 -16.80
C GLY A 562 13.89 -22.94 -17.06
N GLN A 563 13.34 -24.16 -17.11
CA GLN A 563 11.89 -24.39 -17.24
C GLN A 563 11.11 -23.85 -16.04
N GLN A 564 11.63 -24.00 -14.82
CA GLN A 564 11.01 -23.43 -13.62
C GLN A 564 11.00 -21.90 -13.65
N ALA A 565 12.09 -21.27 -14.10
CA ALA A 565 12.17 -19.81 -14.27
C ALA A 565 11.22 -19.30 -15.38
N ASP A 566 11.14 -19.98 -16.53
CA ASP A 566 10.18 -19.63 -17.59
C ASP A 566 8.72 -19.80 -17.12
N GLY A 567 8.44 -20.78 -16.24
CA GLY A 567 7.17 -20.91 -15.52
C GLY A 567 6.85 -19.71 -14.64
N GLN A 568 7.76 -19.33 -13.74
CA GLN A 568 7.61 -18.14 -12.88
C GLN A 568 7.42 -16.86 -13.71
N ILE A 569 8.14 -16.73 -14.83
CA ILE A 569 8.02 -15.61 -15.77
C ILE A 569 6.63 -15.59 -16.44
N LYS A 570 5.97 -16.74 -16.65
CA LYS A 570 4.59 -16.82 -17.14
C LYS A 570 3.60 -16.40 -16.05
N ASP A 571 3.72 -16.93 -14.85
CA ASP A 571 2.81 -16.63 -13.73
C ASP A 571 2.87 -15.13 -13.34
N LEU A 572 4.06 -14.54 -13.37
CA LEU A 572 4.25 -13.09 -13.17
C LEU A 572 3.65 -12.25 -14.31
N LYS A 573 3.65 -12.73 -15.58
CA LYS A 573 2.97 -12.03 -16.69
C LYS A 573 1.46 -12.08 -16.54
N GLU A 574 0.90 -13.22 -16.14
CA GLU A 574 -0.53 -13.38 -15.87
C GLU A 574 -0.96 -12.45 -14.72
N THR A 575 -0.17 -12.40 -13.64
CA THR A 575 -0.35 -11.44 -12.54
C THR A 575 -0.28 -9.98 -13.01
N ILE A 576 0.63 -9.64 -13.95
CA ILE A 576 0.73 -8.28 -14.51
C ILE A 576 -0.52 -7.93 -15.33
N PHE A 577 -1.00 -8.83 -16.20
CA PHE A 577 -2.22 -8.58 -16.97
C PHE A 577 -3.46 -8.40 -16.09
N GLU A 578 -3.61 -9.18 -15.02
CA GLU A 578 -4.69 -9.01 -14.05
C GLU A 578 -4.63 -7.64 -13.33
N LEU A 579 -3.43 -7.16 -13.00
CA LEU A 579 -3.23 -5.85 -12.39
C LEU A 579 -3.42 -4.69 -13.39
N GLU A 580 -3.08 -4.87 -14.67
CA GLU A 580 -3.35 -3.88 -15.72
C GLU A 580 -4.86 -3.74 -15.99
N ASP A 581 -5.61 -4.84 -16.05
CA ASP A 581 -7.08 -4.81 -16.19
C ASP A 581 -7.76 -4.15 -14.98
N GLN A 582 -7.34 -4.48 -13.75
CA GLN A 582 -7.84 -3.83 -12.54
C GLN A 582 -7.59 -2.31 -12.55
N VAL A 583 -6.42 -1.86 -13.01
CA VAL A 583 -6.10 -0.43 -13.12
C VAL A 583 -6.96 0.27 -14.18
N GLU A 584 -7.24 -0.37 -15.31
CA GLU A 584 -8.11 0.23 -16.35
C GLU A 584 -9.59 0.23 -15.93
N GLN A 585 -10.05 -0.81 -15.24
CA GLN A 585 -11.37 -0.83 -14.60
C GLN A 585 -11.52 0.31 -13.57
N GLN A 586 -10.51 0.52 -12.71
CA GLN A 586 -10.51 1.63 -11.75
C GLN A 586 -10.53 3.01 -12.45
N ARG A 587 -9.81 3.17 -13.57
CA ARG A 587 -9.86 4.40 -14.39
C ARG A 587 -11.25 4.66 -14.95
N ALA A 588 -11.91 3.63 -15.48
CA ALA A 588 -13.27 3.74 -16.01
C ALA A 588 -14.30 4.10 -14.92
N VAL A 589 -14.21 3.47 -13.74
CA VAL A 589 -15.07 3.80 -12.59
C VAL A 589 -14.83 5.24 -12.13
N HIS A 590 -13.58 5.66 -11.96
CA HIS A 590 -13.23 7.02 -11.55
C HIS A 590 -13.74 8.08 -12.56
N LEU A 591 -13.66 7.80 -13.86
CA LEU A 591 -14.21 8.67 -14.90
C LEU A 591 -15.75 8.82 -14.77
N HIS A 592 -16.47 7.70 -14.56
CA HIS A 592 -17.91 7.72 -14.33
C HIS A 592 -18.28 8.48 -13.05
N THR A 593 -17.54 8.27 -11.95
CA THR A 593 -17.76 8.98 -10.68
C THR A 593 -17.57 10.49 -10.87
N ASN A 594 -16.53 10.92 -11.59
CA ASN A 594 -16.30 12.34 -11.86
C ASN A 594 -17.40 12.96 -12.73
N GLN A 595 -17.90 12.25 -13.75
CA GLN A 595 -19.07 12.72 -14.51
C GLN A 595 -20.30 12.87 -13.60
N THR A 596 -20.54 11.89 -12.73
CA THR A 596 -21.67 11.91 -11.77
C THR A 596 -21.55 13.11 -10.80
N ILE A 597 -20.34 13.44 -10.35
CA ILE A 597 -20.06 14.62 -9.51
C ILE A 597 -20.38 15.90 -10.27
N LEU A 598 -19.89 16.06 -11.51
CA LEU A 598 -20.16 17.25 -12.34
C LEU A 598 -21.66 17.45 -12.60
N ASP A 599 -22.41 16.37 -12.84
CA ASP A 599 -23.86 16.41 -13.05
C ASP A 599 -24.61 16.82 -11.78
N LEU A 600 -24.14 16.40 -10.60
CA LEU A 600 -24.68 16.79 -9.30
C LEU A 600 -24.30 18.23 -8.92
N GLU A 601 -23.08 18.68 -9.20
CA GLU A 601 -22.63 20.07 -9.01
C GLU A 601 -23.47 21.04 -9.87
N HIS A 602 -23.77 20.66 -11.12
CA HIS A 602 -24.66 21.44 -11.98
C HIS A 602 -26.08 21.52 -11.42
N GLN A 603 -26.63 20.41 -10.90
CA GLN A 603 -27.94 20.39 -10.25
C GLN A 603 -27.98 21.24 -8.98
N LEU A 604 -26.96 21.13 -8.12
CA LEU A 604 -26.82 21.95 -6.91
C LEU A 604 -26.77 23.44 -7.23
N LYS A 605 -25.97 23.84 -8.23
CA LYS A 605 -25.90 25.24 -8.69
C LYS A 605 -27.28 25.74 -9.16
N LYS A 606 -28.01 24.94 -9.93
CA LYS A 606 -29.36 25.28 -10.41
C LYS A 606 -30.37 25.42 -9.26
N LEU A 607 -30.26 24.60 -8.21
CA LEU A 607 -31.08 24.70 -7.00
C LEU A 607 -30.72 25.94 -6.16
N GLU A 608 -29.44 26.29 -6.06
CA GLU A 608 -28.96 27.53 -5.40
C GLU A 608 -29.48 28.78 -6.15
N GLU A 609 -29.43 28.79 -7.48
CA GLU A 609 -30.02 29.84 -8.32
C GLU A 609 -31.54 29.96 -8.08
N GLN A 610 -32.29 28.85 -8.11
CA GLN A 610 -33.73 28.83 -7.83
C GLN A 610 -34.08 29.31 -6.41
N LYS A 611 -33.32 28.86 -5.40
CA LYS A 611 -33.44 29.33 -4.00
C LYS A 611 -33.23 30.85 -3.92
N SER A 612 -32.18 31.37 -4.55
CA SER A 612 -31.88 32.81 -4.53
C SER A 612 -33.00 33.66 -5.17
N GLU A 613 -33.63 33.14 -6.21
CA GLU A 613 -34.78 33.76 -6.87
C GLU A 613 -36.05 33.72 -6.01
N VAL A 614 -36.35 32.60 -5.35
CA VAL A 614 -37.47 32.51 -4.39
C VAL A 614 -37.24 33.43 -3.18
N GLU A 615 -36.02 33.50 -2.66
CA GLU A 615 -35.67 34.46 -1.62
C GLU A 615 -35.87 35.91 -2.08
N ARG A 616 -35.54 36.24 -3.34
CA ARG A 616 -35.76 37.57 -3.93
C ARG A 616 -37.26 37.88 -4.05
N GLN A 617 -38.07 36.92 -4.47
CA GLN A 617 -39.54 37.05 -4.53
C GLN A 617 -40.14 37.25 -3.13
N LEU A 618 -39.70 36.48 -2.13
CA LEU A 618 -40.12 36.64 -0.73
C LEU A 618 -39.72 38.02 -0.16
N LYS A 619 -38.53 38.53 -0.49
CA LYS A 619 -38.09 39.90 -0.10
C LYS A 619 -38.99 40.98 -0.71
N ILE A 620 -39.46 40.79 -1.95
CA ILE A 620 -40.41 41.71 -2.63
C ILE A 620 -41.80 41.64 -2.00
N LEU A 621 -42.38 40.45 -1.84
CA LEU A 621 -43.69 40.25 -1.21
C LEU A 621 -43.70 40.78 0.24
N SER A 622 -42.63 40.54 1.00
CA SER A 622 -42.46 41.07 2.35
C SER A 622 -42.35 42.61 2.39
N LYS A 623 -41.90 43.26 1.30
CA LYS A 623 -41.97 44.71 1.17
C LYS A 623 -43.39 45.18 0.86
N GLN A 624 -44.04 44.58 -0.13
CA GLN A 624 -45.42 44.92 -0.52
C GLN A 624 -46.38 44.82 0.66
N MET A 625 -46.34 43.72 1.42
CA MET A 625 -47.13 43.56 2.65
C MET A 625 -46.89 44.67 3.69
N LYS A 626 -45.67 45.23 3.78
CA LYS A 626 -45.37 46.35 4.69
C LYS A 626 -45.89 47.67 4.13
N ASP A 627 -45.65 47.94 2.86
CA ASP A 627 -46.13 49.14 2.16
C ASP A 627 -47.68 49.23 2.28
N GLU A 628 -48.39 48.13 1.99
CA GLU A 628 -49.85 47.98 2.17
C GLU A 628 -50.29 48.16 3.64
N THR A 629 -49.55 47.58 4.60
CA THR A 629 -49.84 47.74 6.04
C THR A 629 -49.66 49.20 6.50
N GLU A 630 -48.75 49.96 5.89
CA GLU A 630 -48.62 51.39 6.14
C GLU A 630 -49.71 52.21 5.46
N GLU A 631 -50.09 51.87 4.21
CA GLU A 631 -51.20 52.52 3.50
C GLU A 631 -52.53 52.33 4.24
N TRP A 632 -52.82 51.13 4.75
CA TRP A 632 -53.98 50.89 5.60
C TRP A 632 -53.95 51.71 6.90
N ARG A 633 -52.76 51.90 7.50
CA ARG A 633 -52.58 52.71 8.70
C ARG A 633 -52.74 54.22 8.42
N ARG A 634 -52.35 54.69 7.23
CA ARG A 634 -52.63 56.06 6.74
C ARG A 634 -54.13 56.24 6.54
N PHE A 635 -54.77 55.34 5.78
CA PHE A 635 -56.21 55.35 5.53
C PHE A 635 -57.04 55.33 6.83
N GLN A 636 -56.62 54.58 7.85
CA GLN A 636 -57.26 54.61 9.17
C GLN A 636 -57.18 55.99 9.84
N ALA A 637 -56.03 56.68 9.77
CA ALA A 637 -55.85 58.01 10.33
C ALA A 637 -56.61 59.09 9.54
N ASP A 638 -56.64 58.98 8.21
CA ASP A 638 -57.44 59.85 7.33
C ASP A 638 -58.95 59.68 7.60
N LEU A 639 -59.41 58.44 7.76
CA LEU A 639 -60.79 58.13 8.14
C LEU A 639 -61.15 58.65 9.53
N GLN A 640 -60.26 58.52 10.52
CA GLN A 640 -60.46 59.13 11.85
C GLN A 640 -60.56 60.66 11.76
N THR A 641 -59.70 61.29 10.95
CA THR A 641 -59.73 62.75 10.70
C THR A 641 -61.05 63.16 10.04
N ALA A 642 -61.52 62.42 9.03
CA ALA A 642 -62.81 62.65 8.38
C ALA A 642 -64.00 62.47 9.34
N VAL A 643 -63.94 61.52 10.27
CA VAL A 643 -64.97 61.32 11.31
C VAL A 643 -64.97 62.44 12.35
N VAL A 644 -63.80 63.01 12.70
CA VAL A 644 -63.72 64.21 13.55
C VAL A 644 -64.37 65.41 12.83
N VAL A 645 -63.89 65.73 11.62
CA VAL A 645 -64.43 66.85 10.81
C VAL A 645 -65.93 66.71 10.56
N ALA A 646 -66.43 65.51 10.28
CA ALA A 646 -67.88 65.27 10.12
C ALA A 646 -68.68 65.45 11.41
N ASN A 647 -68.08 65.21 12.59
CA ASN A 647 -68.71 65.52 13.88
C ASN A 647 -68.65 67.02 14.20
N ASP A 648 -67.56 67.70 13.87
CA ASP A 648 -67.42 69.14 14.07
C ASP A 648 -68.43 69.92 13.21
N ILE A 649 -68.50 69.65 11.91
CA ILE A 649 -69.50 70.23 10.98
C ILE A 649 -70.93 69.96 11.48
N LYS A 650 -71.20 68.75 11.98
CA LYS A 650 -72.50 68.37 12.59
C LYS A 650 -72.79 69.17 13.86
N VAL A 651 -71.78 69.43 14.69
CA VAL A 651 -71.91 70.23 15.93
C VAL A 651 -72.10 71.71 15.59
N GLU A 652 -71.37 72.26 14.62
CA GLU A 652 -71.52 73.61 14.09
C GLU A 652 -72.92 73.81 13.50
N ALA A 653 -73.37 72.97 12.56
CA ALA A 653 -74.69 73.05 11.98
C ALA A 653 -75.81 72.94 13.03
N GLN A 654 -75.64 72.11 14.07
CA GLN A 654 -76.59 72.09 15.19
C GLN A 654 -76.54 73.36 16.06
N GLN A 655 -75.38 73.99 16.24
CA GLN A 655 -75.26 75.28 16.93
C GLN A 655 -75.90 76.40 16.11
N GLU A 656 -75.69 76.42 14.79
CA GLU A 656 -76.36 77.34 13.87
C GLU A 656 -77.87 77.18 13.94
N ILE A 657 -78.41 75.96 13.81
CA ILE A 657 -79.85 75.66 13.95
C ILE A 657 -80.37 76.13 15.33
N ARG A 658 -79.62 75.91 16.41
CA ARG A 658 -79.96 76.42 17.75
C ARG A 658 -79.97 77.96 17.80
N SER A 659 -79.04 78.62 17.12
CA SER A 659 -78.97 80.09 17.04
C SER A 659 -80.10 80.68 16.19
N LEU A 660 -80.44 80.05 15.06
CA LEU A 660 -81.52 80.45 14.16
C LEU A 660 -82.88 80.26 14.83
N ARG A 661 -83.08 79.16 15.56
CA ARG A 661 -84.28 78.95 16.40
C ARG A 661 -84.42 80.03 17.47
N ARG A 662 -83.32 80.42 18.13
CA ARG A 662 -83.35 81.51 19.12
C ARG A 662 -83.68 82.86 18.48
N ARG A 663 -83.02 83.22 17.38
CA ARG A 663 -83.31 84.44 16.61
C ARG A 663 -84.76 84.46 16.12
N LEU A 664 -85.28 83.34 15.63
CA LEU A 664 -86.68 83.20 15.23
C LEU A 664 -87.64 83.40 16.41
N GLN A 665 -87.34 82.82 17.57
CA GLN A 665 -88.14 83.02 18.79
C GLN A 665 -88.07 84.47 19.31
N GLU A 666 -86.91 85.12 19.20
CA GLU A 666 -86.77 86.55 19.51
C GLU A 666 -87.58 87.42 18.53
N GLU A 667 -87.53 87.17 17.22
CA GLU A 667 -88.33 87.89 16.23
C GLU A 667 -89.83 87.60 16.36
N GLN A 668 -90.22 86.38 16.72
CA GLN A 668 -91.59 86.05 17.09
C GLN A 668 -92.02 86.81 18.35
N GLY A 669 -91.14 86.96 19.35
CA GLY A 669 -91.39 87.76 20.54
C GLY A 669 -91.47 89.27 20.26
N ARG A 670 -90.61 89.80 19.38
CA ARG A 670 -90.64 91.18 18.88
C ARG A 670 -91.94 91.44 18.11
N SER A 671 -92.33 90.53 17.23
CA SER A 671 -93.57 90.56 16.45
C SER A 671 -94.81 90.48 17.35
N ALA A 672 -94.85 89.56 18.32
CA ALA A 672 -95.94 89.42 19.28
C ALA A 672 -96.07 90.66 20.19
N LYS A 673 -94.95 91.29 20.56
CA LYS A 673 -94.96 92.57 21.27
C LYS A 673 -95.49 93.69 20.39
N LEU A 674 -95.00 93.82 19.15
CA LEU A 674 -95.49 94.80 18.19
C LEU A 674 -96.98 94.61 17.86
N SER A 675 -97.50 93.38 17.80
CA SER A 675 -98.93 93.14 17.64
C SER A 675 -99.72 93.52 18.90
N SER A 676 -99.18 93.31 20.10
CA SER A 676 -99.78 93.80 21.34
C SER A 676 -99.77 95.33 21.43
N ASP A 677 -98.67 95.98 21.05
CA ASP A 677 -98.56 97.45 20.99
C ASP A 677 -99.52 98.01 19.91
N LEU A 678 -99.69 97.33 18.78
CA LEU A 678 -100.70 97.66 17.76
C LEU A 678 -102.14 97.38 18.22
N GLU A 679 -102.38 96.37 19.06
CA GLU A 679 -103.68 96.14 19.69
C GLU A 679 -104.00 97.19 20.75
N GLN A 680 -103.01 97.66 21.52
CA GLN A 680 -103.19 98.83 22.39
C GLN A 680 -103.47 100.09 21.57
N GLN A 681 -102.76 100.33 20.46
CA GLN A 681 -103.07 101.43 19.54
C GLN A 681 -104.44 101.27 18.85
N LYS A 682 -104.91 100.05 18.60
CA LYS A 682 -106.29 99.78 18.16
C LYS A 682 -107.30 99.97 19.29
N GLY A 683 -106.97 99.70 20.55
CA GLY A 683 -107.78 100.07 21.71
C GLY A 683 -107.97 101.58 21.82
N VAL A 684 -106.89 102.34 21.60
CA VAL A 684 -106.93 103.81 21.50
C VAL A 684 -107.68 104.29 20.23
N LYS A 685 -107.63 103.53 19.13
CA LYS A 685 -108.35 103.83 17.86
C LYS A 685 -109.72 103.17 17.71
N LEU A 686 -110.23 102.46 18.71
CA LEU A 686 -111.64 102.04 18.76
C LEU A 686 -112.58 103.20 19.16
N GLY A 687 -112.03 104.40 19.37
CA GLY A 687 -112.75 105.66 19.23
C GLY A 687 -112.82 106.22 17.80
N ALA A 688 -112.11 105.66 16.81
CA ALA A 688 -112.03 106.18 15.44
C ALA A 688 -111.59 105.18 14.35
N GLY A 689 -112.58 104.62 13.61
CA GLY A 689 -112.47 104.57 12.14
C GLY A 689 -112.16 103.25 11.44
N ALA A 690 -113.25 102.50 11.15
CA ALA A 690 -113.51 101.77 9.91
C ALA A 690 -112.68 100.53 9.48
N SER A 691 -113.39 99.66 8.77
CA SER A 691 -112.92 98.45 8.08
C SER A 691 -112.31 98.75 6.71
N PHE A 692 -111.46 97.84 6.20
CA PHE A 692 -111.42 97.54 4.77
C PHE A 692 -110.99 96.09 4.50
N ASP A 693 -111.79 95.37 3.69
CA ASP A 693 -111.43 94.08 3.13
C ASP A 693 -110.52 94.24 1.89
N THR A 694 -109.50 93.39 1.77
CA THR A 694 -108.90 93.06 0.45
C THR A 694 -108.60 91.56 0.34
N LYS A 695 -109.05 90.97 -0.78
CA LYS A 695 -109.12 89.52 -1.02
C LYS A 695 -108.61 89.21 -2.43
N THR A 696 -107.46 88.55 -2.55
CA THR A 696 -106.89 87.99 -3.80
C THR A 696 -105.87 86.92 -3.36
N ALA A 697 -106.13 85.62 -3.55
CA ALA A 697 -105.69 84.77 -4.68
C ALA A 697 -104.14 84.75 -4.86
N VAL A 698 -103.43 83.61 -4.78
CA VAL A 698 -103.45 82.43 -5.70
C VAL A 698 -102.99 82.87 -7.10
N GLU A 699 -101.93 82.33 -7.72
CA GLU A 699 -101.54 80.91 -7.87
C GLU A 699 -100.03 80.71 -8.14
N GLY A 700 -99.55 79.46 -8.17
CA GLY A 700 -98.19 79.09 -8.62
C GLY A 700 -97.64 77.83 -7.92
N ARG A 701 -97.29 76.79 -8.68
CA ARG A 701 -96.65 75.54 -8.21
C ARG A 701 -95.18 75.47 -8.65
#